data_AF-A0A9W4UU39-F1
#
_entry.id   AF-A0A9W4UU39-F1
#
_cell.length_a   1.000
_cell.length_b   1.000
_cell.length_c   1.000
_cell.angle_alpha   90.00
_cell.angle_beta   90.00
_cell.angle_gamma   90.00
#
_symmetry.space_group_name_H-M   'P 1'
#
loop_
_entity.id
_entity.type
_entity.pdbx_description
1 polymer ?
#
loop_
_entity_poly.entity_id
_entity_poly.type
_entity_poly.pdbx_seq_one_letter_code
_entity_poly.pdbx_strand_id
1 'polypeptide(L)'
;MENAYNKTPSEVLNEFGVTEAKGLSQQQVESSRKKHGSNALAEEPPTPIWQLILEQFKDQLVIILLASAAVSFVLALFEGGDDWTAFVDPAVILTILILNAVVGVSQETSAEKAIAALQEYSANEAKVIRDGTVKRIKAEQLVPGDIVSVAIGDRIPADCRILTIQSNSFNIDQSILTGESESVSKDTKPVKDANAVKQDQINMLFSGTTVVTGHATAVVALTGANTAIGDIHDSITSQISQPTPLKQKLDDFGDSLAKVITVICVLVWLINIRNFNDPSHGSFAKGAIYYLKIAVSLGVAAIPEGLAVVITTCLALGTRKMAARNAVVRSLPSVETLGSCSVICSDKTGTLTTNQMSVNKIVFVAEDGKSLDEFDVEGTSFAPEGQVSFNGQARENLAASSATIKQICEVTALCNDSYLSIDPKSGAHALIGEPTEGALRVLVEKVGTPDQSYNAKRSALAPADSLHYSSKYYENQYQRQATYEFSRDRKSMSVLVKSGNSQRLLVKGAPESVLDRCTSVVVGQNGKKVQLTKHMQQILNQEIVDYAKAGLRILALATVDDIGSNPHLKSAKTSKDYIGLEQNMTLVGLVGMLDPPRPEVQASIAKCRSAGIRVIVITGDNQNTAETICRQIGVFGQDEDVTGKSFTGRQFDDLSEAEKMKAAKSASLFSRVEPSHKQKLVDLLQQAGEVVAMTGDGVNDAPALKKADIGVAMGSGTDVAKLAADMVLVDDNFATIEGAVEEGRSIYNNTQQFIRYLISSNIGEVVSIFLTAAAGMPEALIPVQLLWVNLVTDGLPATALSFNPADNDIMKRQPRKRDEALVDGWLFFRYMVIGTYVGAATVAGYAWWFMFYSEGPQISFYQLRHFHRCSTQFPEIGCQMFSNDSAKAASTVSLSILVVIEMLNAMNALSSSESLLTLPLWKNMMLVYAICLSMALHFVLLYVPFLQGLFSVVPLNWDEWQAVLVISAPIIFVDEALKSAERKYFMKKTFNRQPVGESNGKSVRPKKE
;
A
#
# COMPACT_ATOMS: atom_id res chain seq x y z
N MET A 1 -5.52 -9.76 -34.28
CA MET A 1 -6.83 -10.28 -34.74
C MET A 1 -7.74 -10.42 -33.53
N GLU A 2 -8.59 -9.42 -33.27
CA GLU A 2 -9.38 -9.34 -32.02
C GLU A 2 -10.45 -10.43 -31.92
N ASN A 3 -11.14 -10.74 -33.02
CA ASN A 3 -12.24 -11.71 -33.04
C ASN A 3 -11.79 -13.16 -33.36
N ALA A 4 -10.57 -13.54 -32.96
CA ALA A 4 -10.04 -14.88 -33.25
C ALA A 4 -10.87 -16.02 -32.61
N TYR A 5 -11.51 -15.75 -31.47
CA TYR A 5 -12.36 -16.71 -30.75
C TYR A 5 -13.64 -17.10 -31.52
N ASN A 6 -14.13 -16.23 -32.41
CA ASN A 6 -15.32 -16.51 -33.24
C ASN A 6 -15.00 -17.31 -34.51
N LYS A 7 -13.72 -17.52 -34.82
CA LYS A 7 -13.28 -18.19 -36.04
C LYS A 7 -12.77 -19.61 -35.78
N THR A 8 -12.87 -20.43 -36.81
CA THR A 8 -12.31 -21.78 -36.83
C THR A 8 -10.77 -21.73 -36.94
N PRO A 9 -10.04 -22.77 -36.48
CA PRO A 9 -8.58 -22.81 -36.61
C PRO A 9 -8.09 -22.59 -38.05
N SER A 10 -8.79 -23.15 -39.03
CA SER A 10 -8.44 -23.01 -40.46
C SER A 10 -8.57 -21.58 -40.98
N GLU A 11 -9.61 -20.85 -40.56
CA GLU A 11 -9.80 -19.45 -40.95
C GLU A 11 -8.71 -18.55 -40.37
N VAL A 12 -8.32 -18.78 -39.11
CA VAL A 12 -7.27 -18.02 -38.44
C VAL A 12 -5.90 -18.27 -39.10
N LEU A 13 -5.57 -19.53 -39.41
CA LEU A 13 -4.34 -19.88 -40.12
C LEU A 13 -4.25 -19.26 -41.52
N ASN A 14 -5.38 -19.26 -42.26
CA ASN A 14 -5.46 -18.64 -43.58
C ASN A 14 -5.26 -17.11 -43.52
N GLU A 15 -5.82 -16.45 -42.51
CA GLU A 15 -5.70 -15.00 -42.34
C GLU A 15 -4.26 -14.55 -42.06
N PHE A 16 -3.51 -15.32 -41.27
CA PHE A 16 -2.08 -15.08 -41.04
C PHE A 16 -1.17 -15.66 -42.13
N GLY A 17 -1.70 -16.44 -43.08
CA GLY A 17 -0.92 -17.07 -44.14
C GLY A 17 0.13 -18.07 -43.61
N VAL A 18 -0.22 -18.82 -42.56
CA VAL A 18 0.69 -19.71 -41.82
C VAL A 18 0.14 -21.14 -41.76
N THR A 19 1.01 -22.13 -41.68
CA THR A 19 0.62 -23.54 -41.47
C THR A 19 1.11 -24.02 -40.11
N GLU A 20 0.32 -24.84 -39.43
CA GLU A 20 0.60 -25.31 -38.07
C GLU A 20 1.96 -26.03 -37.97
N ALA A 21 2.32 -26.85 -38.97
CA ALA A 21 3.56 -27.64 -38.93
C ALA A 21 4.83 -26.83 -39.24
N LYS A 22 4.75 -25.79 -40.10
CA LYS A 22 5.93 -24.99 -40.47
C LYS A 22 6.07 -23.71 -39.65
N GLY A 23 4.97 -23.16 -39.14
CA GLY A 23 4.97 -21.83 -38.52
C GLY A 23 5.39 -20.72 -39.50
N LEU A 24 5.75 -19.55 -38.95
CA LEU A 24 6.18 -18.39 -39.74
C LEU A 24 7.62 -18.57 -40.25
N SER A 25 7.89 -17.98 -41.42
CA SER A 25 9.24 -17.78 -41.93
C SER A 25 9.90 -16.52 -41.34
N GLN A 26 11.23 -16.48 -41.32
CA GLN A 26 11.98 -15.32 -40.81
C GLN A 26 11.56 -13.99 -41.49
N GLN A 27 11.28 -13.99 -42.79
CA GLN A 27 10.80 -12.80 -43.51
C GLN A 27 9.41 -12.35 -43.04
N GLN A 28 8.50 -13.29 -42.78
CA GLN A 28 7.17 -12.98 -42.23
C GLN A 28 7.27 -12.43 -40.81
N VAL A 29 8.20 -12.96 -39.99
CA VAL A 29 8.44 -12.45 -38.63
C VAL A 29 8.91 -10.99 -38.66
N GLU A 30 9.85 -10.65 -39.53
CA GLU A 30 10.34 -9.26 -39.66
C GLU A 30 9.25 -8.30 -40.17
N SER A 31 8.43 -8.74 -41.13
CA SER A 31 7.28 -7.97 -41.63
C SER A 31 6.23 -7.76 -40.55
N SER A 32 5.86 -8.81 -39.82
CA SER A 32 4.89 -8.77 -38.72
C SER A 32 5.40 -7.90 -37.57
N ARG A 33 6.69 -7.98 -37.23
CA ARG A 33 7.34 -7.15 -36.20
C ARG A 33 7.33 -5.66 -36.57
N LYS A 34 7.59 -5.31 -37.83
CA LYS A 34 7.48 -3.91 -38.30
C LYS A 34 6.05 -3.38 -38.21
N LYS A 35 5.05 -4.25 -38.40
CA LYS A 35 3.63 -3.87 -38.36
C LYS A 35 3.07 -3.77 -36.95
N HIS A 36 3.44 -4.70 -36.06
CA HIS A 36 2.81 -4.88 -34.75
C HIS A 36 3.70 -4.50 -33.56
N GLY A 37 4.99 -4.26 -33.77
CA GLY A 37 5.96 -3.97 -32.70
C GLY A 37 6.46 -5.22 -31.98
N SER A 38 7.11 -5.03 -30.83
CA SER A 38 7.50 -6.11 -29.92
C SER A 38 6.32 -6.54 -29.04
N ASN A 39 6.35 -7.78 -28.56
CA ASN A 39 5.39 -8.28 -27.60
C ASN A 39 5.78 -7.86 -26.17
N ALA A 40 5.72 -6.56 -25.91
CA ALA A 40 5.98 -5.94 -24.63
C ALA A 40 4.95 -4.85 -24.35
N LEU A 41 4.66 -4.60 -23.07
CA LEU A 41 3.93 -3.41 -22.66
C LEU A 41 4.90 -2.22 -22.69
N ALA A 42 4.42 -1.03 -23.02
CA ALA A 42 5.27 0.15 -23.02
C ALA A 42 5.60 0.55 -21.58
N GLU A 43 6.87 0.45 -21.19
CA GLU A 43 7.34 1.06 -19.94
C GLU A 43 7.38 2.58 -20.10
N GLU A 44 6.90 3.31 -19.10
CA GLU A 44 7.09 4.76 -19.07
C GLU A 44 8.60 5.05 -18.99
N PRO A 45 9.15 5.88 -19.90
CA PRO A 45 10.55 6.25 -19.83
C PRO A 45 10.79 6.95 -18.49
N PRO A 46 11.91 6.66 -17.80
CA PRO A 46 12.24 7.34 -16.54
C PRO A 46 12.25 8.85 -16.76
N THR A 47 11.70 9.60 -15.81
CA THR A 47 11.64 11.05 -15.88
C THR A 47 13.06 11.60 -16.02
N PRO A 48 13.36 12.34 -17.11
CA PRO A 48 14.71 12.83 -17.32
C PRO A 48 15.06 13.89 -16.27
N ILE A 49 16.32 13.93 -15.84
CA ILE A 49 16.80 14.82 -14.76
C ILE A 49 16.42 16.29 -14.99
N TRP A 50 16.44 16.77 -16.24
CA TRP A 50 16.06 18.16 -16.54
C TRP A 50 14.58 18.46 -16.26
N GLN A 51 13.70 17.46 -16.41
CA GLN A 51 12.28 17.60 -16.11
C GLN A 51 12.05 17.62 -14.59
N LEU A 52 12.76 16.76 -13.84
CA LEU A 52 12.76 16.78 -12.37
C LEU A 52 13.24 18.15 -11.85
N ILE A 53 14.29 18.72 -12.44
CA ILE A 53 14.75 20.09 -12.11
C ILE A 53 13.63 21.10 -12.36
N LEU A 54 12.97 21.06 -13.51
CA LEU A 54 11.91 22.00 -13.87
C LEU A 54 10.70 21.88 -12.94
N GLU A 55 10.39 20.67 -12.46
CA GLU A 55 9.33 20.45 -11.48
C GLU A 55 9.60 21.11 -10.13
N GLN A 56 10.85 21.18 -9.68
CA GLN A 56 11.22 21.94 -8.47
C GLN A 56 10.89 23.44 -8.58
N PHE A 57 10.86 24.00 -9.80
CA PHE A 57 10.50 25.41 -10.05
C PHE A 57 9.00 25.65 -10.29
N LYS A 58 8.17 24.59 -10.30
CA LYS A 58 6.70 24.72 -10.42
C LYS A 58 6.01 24.93 -9.08
N ASP A 59 6.71 24.73 -7.96
CA ASP A 59 6.18 24.94 -6.62
C ASP A 59 5.79 26.42 -6.41
N GLN A 60 4.62 26.67 -5.84
CA GLN A 60 4.08 28.01 -5.62
C GLN A 60 5.01 28.89 -4.77
N LEU A 61 5.64 28.34 -3.73
CA LEU A 61 6.58 29.10 -2.88
C LEU A 61 7.85 29.46 -3.63
N VAL A 62 8.34 28.56 -4.49
CA VAL A 62 9.51 28.81 -5.35
C VAL A 62 9.21 29.87 -6.40
N ILE A 63 8.00 29.88 -6.96
CA ILE A 63 7.56 30.93 -7.91
C ILE A 63 7.56 32.31 -7.24
N ILE A 64 7.12 32.41 -5.97
CA ILE A 64 7.14 33.68 -5.22
C ILE A 64 8.57 34.14 -4.94
N LEU A 65 9.48 33.23 -4.58
CA LEU A 65 10.91 33.54 -4.41
C LEU A 65 11.55 33.98 -5.73
N LEU A 66 11.22 33.31 -6.84
CA LEU A 66 11.71 33.67 -8.16
C LEU A 66 11.21 35.06 -8.58
N ALA A 67 9.94 35.38 -8.29
CA ALA A 67 9.39 36.71 -8.51
C ALA A 67 10.11 37.77 -7.64
N SER A 68 10.39 37.46 -6.38
CA SER A 68 11.14 38.34 -5.46
C SER A 68 12.58 38.57 -5.93
N ALA A 69 13.25 37.52 -6.40
CA ALA A 69 14.58 37.60 -6.99
C ALA A 69 14.57 38.47 -8.27
N ALA A 70 13.56 38.31 -9.12
CA ALA A 70 13.40 39.13 -10.33
C ALA A 70 13.16 40.61 -9.98
N VAL A 71 12.30 40.91 -9.01
CA VAL A 71 12.08 42.29 -8.53
C VAL A 71 13.37 42.85 -7.94
N SER A 72 14.06 42.10 -7.08
CA SER A 72 15.32 42.52 -6.48
C SER A 72 16.41 42.79 -7.53
N PHE A 73 16.48 41.96 -8.57
CA PHE A 73 17.41 42.14 -9.69
C PHE A 73 17.09 43.41 -10.49
N VAL A 74 15.81 43.67 -10.77
CA VAL A 74 15.37 44.90 -11.44
C VAL A 74 15.69 46.14 -10.60
N LEU A 75 15.44 46.10 -9.29
CA LEU A 75 15.77 47.22 -8.39
C LEU A 75 17.29 47.49 -8.35
N ALA A 76 18.11 46.45 -8.33
CA ALA A 76 19.57 46.57 -8.40
C ALA A 76 20.06 47.25 -9.69
N LEU A 77 19.40 47.00 -10.84
CA LEU A 77 19.74 47.68 -12.11
C LEU A 77 19.41 49.18 -12.09
N PHE A 78 18.46 49.62 -11.27
CA PHE A 78 18.06 51.04 -11.15
C PHE A 78 18.86 51.81 -10.06
N GLU A 79 19.55 51.12 -9.15
CA GLU A 79 20.53 51.70 -8.24
C GLU A 79 21.85 51.98 -8.99
N GLY A 80 21.93 53.13 -9.67
CA GLY A 80 23.05 53.50 -10.54
C GLY A 80 24.41 53.78 -9.87
N GLY A 81 24.97 52.82 -9.14
CA GLY A 81 26.35 52.82 -8.63
C GLY A 81 27.12 51.56 -9.06
N ASP A 82 28.43 51.68 -9.29
CA ASP A 82 29.35 50.58 -9.66
C ASP A 82 29.59 49.54 -8.53
N ASP A 83 28.69 49.47 -7.55
CA ASP A 83 28.83 48.65 -6.35
C ASP A 83 28.22 47.27 -6.59
N TRP A 84 29.08 46.26 -6.76
CA TRP A 84 28.69 44.84 -6.92
C TRP A 84 27.83 44.33 -5.74
N THR A 85 27.81 45.05 -4.63
CA THR A 85 27.00 44.77 -3.44
C THR A 85 25.50 44.83 -3.71
N ALA A 86 25.03 45.61 -4.71
CA ALA A 86 23.61 45.69 -5.08
C ALA A 86 23.06 44.37 -5.65
N PHE A 87 23.93 43.51 -6.21
CA PHE A 87 23.54 42.22 -6.78
C PHE A 87 23.61 41.06 -5.79
N VAL A 88 24.01 41.30 -4.53
CA VAL A 88 24.15 40.25 -3.52
C VAL A 88 22.80 39.60 -3.21
N ASP A 89 21.77 40.40 -2.94
CA ASP A 89 20.43 39.90 -2.60
C ASP A 89 19.83 38.96 -3.67
N PRO A 90 19.74 39.35 -4.96
CA PRO A 90 19.21 38.45 -5.99
C PRO A 90 20.12 37.24 -6.26
N ALA A 91 21.45 37.38 -6.13
CA ALA A 91 22.38 36.27 -6.31
C ALA A 91 22.26 35.22 -5.21
N VAL A 92 22.07 35.65 -3.96
CA VAL A 92 21.84 34.75 -2.81
C VAL A 92 20.53 33.98 -2.99
N ILE A 93 19.43 34.67 -3.32
CA ILE A 93 18.13 34.00 -3.53
C ILE A 93 18.23 32.96 -4.66
N LEU A 94 18.84 33.32 -5.79
CA LEU A 94 19.01 32.39 -6.92
C LEU A 94 19.89 31.19 -6.55
N THR A 95 20.96 31.40 -5.79
CA THR A 95 21.84 30.33 -5.32
C THR A 95 21.09 29.34 -4.44
N ILE A 96 20.20 29.82 -3.57
CA ILE A 96 19.37 28.97 -2.71
C ILE A 96 18.37 28.18 -3.53
N LEU A 97 17.68 28.79 -4.51
CA LEU A 97 16.78 28.06 -5.39
C LEU A 97 17.49 26.94 -6.16
N ILE A 98 18.73 27.19 -6.61
CA ILE A 98 19.56 26.17 -7.25
C ILE A 98 19.93 25.06 -6.26
N LEU A 99 20.40 25.40 -5.06
CA LEU A 99 20.75 24.42 -4.03
C LEU A 99 19.55 23.57 -3.63
N ASN A 100 18.38 24.17 -3.43
CA ASN A 100 17.14 23.48 -3.12
C ASN A 100 16.73 22.53 -4.26
N ALA A 101 16.83 22.98 -5.52
CA ALA A 101 16.55 22.12 -6.67
C ALA A 101 17.53 20.94 -6.76
N VAL A 102 18.84 21.16 -6.51
CA VAL A 102 19.85 20.09 -6.51
C VAL A 102 19.58 19.08 -5.39
N VAL A 103 19.29 19.54 -4.18
CA VAL A 103 18.96 18.68 -3.04
C VAL A 103 17.67 17.89 -3.32
N GLY A 104 16.62 18.56 -3.80
CA GLY A 104 15.35 17.95 -4.17
C GLY A 104 15.53 16.83 -5.19
N VAL A 105 16.19 17.12 -6.32
CA VAL A 105 16.43 16.13 -7.39
C VAL A 105 17.32 14.98 -6.92
N SER A 106 18.36 15.26 -6.11
CA SER A 106 19.25 14.21 -5.58
C SER A 106 18.51 13.26 -4.63
N GLN A 107 17.60 13.78 -3.82
CA GLN A 107 16.79 12.99 -2.89
C GLN A 107 15.77 12.13 -3.65
N GLU A 108 15.08 12.73 -4.62
CA GLU A 108 14.07 12.07 -5.46
C GLU A 108 14.69 10.92 -6.28
N THR A 109 15.83 11.17 -6.93
CA THR A 109 16.57 10.16 -7.71
C THR A 109 17.06 8.99 -6.83
N SER A 110 17.42 9.26 -5.57
CA SER A 110 17.90 8.22 -4.64
C SER A 110 16.76 7.32 -4.17
N ALA A 111 15.56 7.88 -3.98
CA ALA A 111 14.35 7.13 -3.65
C ALA A 111 13.93 6.22 -4.81
N GLU A 112 13.92 6.73 -6.05
CA GLU A 112 13.58 5.94 -7.24
C GLU A 112 14.56 4.78 -7.47
N LYS A 113 15.87 5.00 -7.33
CA LYS A 113 16.89 3.95 -7.50
C LYS A 113 16.73 2.82 -6.48
N ALA A 114 16.34 3.13 -5.25
CA ALA A 114 16.12 2.13 -4.21
C ALA A 114 14.89 1.26 -4.53
N ILE A 115 13.85 1.83 -5.16
CA ILE A 115 12.65 1.13 -5.59
C ILE A 115 12.94 0.29 -6.85
N ALA A 116 13.67 0.83 -7.83
CA ALA A 116 14.01 0.14 -9.08
C ALA A 116 14.92 -1.09 -8.87
N ALA A 117 15.87 -1.01 -7.94
CA ALA A 117 16.75 -2.14 -7.59
C ALA A 117 16.01 -3.36 -7.03
N LEU A 118 14.76 -3.19 -6.56
CA LEU A 118 13.91 -4.27 -6.06
C LEU A 118 13.10 -4.95 -7.18
N GLN A 119 13.06 -4.40 -8.40
CA GLN A 119 12.15 -4.84 -9.48
C GLN A 119 12.83 -5.67 -10.60
N GLU A 120 14.15 -5.81 -10.58
CA GLU A 120 14.91 -6.33 -11.73
C GLU A 120 15.08 -7.87 -11.73
N TYR A 121 14.00 -8.64 -11.67
CA TYR A 121 14.06 -10.11 -11.81
C TYR A 121 12.79 -10.75 -12.39
N SER A 122 12.54 -10.62 -13.70
CA SER A 122 11.96 -11.74 -14.47
C SER A 122 12.11 -11.51 -15.99
N ALA A 123 12.81 -12.40 -16.68
CA ALA A 123 12.78 -12.45 -18.15
C ALA A 123 12.00 -13.70 -18.57
N ASN A 124 10.86 -13.53 -19.24
CA ASN A 124 10.01 -14.62 -19.71
C ASN A 124 10.45 -15.15 -21.11
N GLU A 125 10.45 -16.47 -21.28
CA GLU A 125 10.78 -17.16 -22.54
C GLU A 125 9.57 -17.94 -23.10
N ALA A 126 9.54 -18.14 -24.42
CA ALA A 126 8.46 -18.83 -25.14
C ALA A 126 8.99 -19.89 -26.13
N LYS A 127 8.23 -20.97 -26.33
CA LYS A 127 8.49 -22.02 -27.34
C LYS A 127 7.67 -21.74 -28.60
N VAL A 128 8.35 -21.49 -29.72
CA VAL A 128 7.73 -21.20 -31.01
C VAL A 128 8.12 -22.22 -32.07
N ILE A 129 7.25 -22.44 -33.04
CA ILE A 129 7.54 -23.17 -34.27
C ILE A 129 7.78 -22.15 -35.37
N ARG A 130 9.00 -22.10 -35.90
CA ARG A 130 9.40 -21.26 -37.05
C ARG A 130 10.22 -22.09 -38.03
N ASP A 131 9.94 -21.95 -39.32
CA ASP A 131 10.56 -22.74 -40.40
C ASP A 131 10.55 -24.27 -40.15
N GLY A 132 9.50 -24.78 -39.49
CA GLY A 132 9.32 -26.20 -39.15
C GLY A 132 10.18 -26.69 -37.98
N THR A 133 10.82 -25.79 -37.23
CA THR A 133 11.66 -26.13 -36.07
C THR A 133 11.15 -25.46 -34.80
N VAL A 134 11.15 -26.20 -33.69
CA VAL A 134 10.83 -25.64 -32.36
C VAL A 134 12.05 -24.86 -31.86
N LYS A 135 11.86 -23.58 -31.56
CA LYS A 135 12.89 -22.67 -31.02
C LYS A 135 12.39 -22.05 -29.72
N ARG A 136 13.31 -21.83 -28.78
CA ARG A 136 13.05 -21.07 -27.55
C ARG A 136 13.53 -19.64 -27.77
N ILE A 137 12.63 -18.67 -27.64
CA ILE A 137 12.90 -17.25 -27.85
C ILE A 137 12.41 -16.43 -26.66
N LYS A 138 12.88 -15.20 -26.51
CA LYS A 138 12.31 -14.25 -25.54
C LYS A 138 10.85 -13.95 -25.91
N ALA A 139 9.96 -13.85 -24.92
CA ALA A 139 8.54 -13.57 -25.16
C ALA A 139 8.32 -12.26 -25.96
N GLU A 140 9.15 -11.25 -25.75
CA GLU A 140 9.16 -9.97 -26.48
C GLU A 140 9.31 -10.10 -28.01
N GLN A 141 9.91 -11.20 -28.46
CA GLN A 141 10.21 -11.45 -29.87
C GLN A 141 9.06 -12.13 -30.63
N LEU A 142 7.96 -12.47 -29.94
CA LEU A 142 6.75 -13.02 -30.54
C LEU A 142 6.03 -11.98 -31.39
N VAL A 143 5.39 -12.44 -32.45
CA VAL A 143 4.57 -11.61 -33.34
C VAL A 143 3.25 -12.32 -33.66
N PRO A 144 2.18 -11.57 -34.01
CA PRO A 144 0.94 -12.17 -34.48
C PRO A 144 1.18 -13.11 -35.67
N GLY A 145 0.60 -14.31 -35.59
CA GLY A 145 0.79 -15.41 -36.54
C GLY A 145 1.83 -16.47 -36.12
N ASP A 146 2.67 -16.21 -35.11
CA ASP A 146 3.59 -17.22 -34.58
C ASP A 146 2.80 -18.44 -34.04
N ILE A 147 3.32 -19.64 -34.28
CA ILE A 147 2.77 -20.86 -33.71
C ILE A 147 3.53 -21.16 -32.43
N VAL A 148 2.82 -21.23 -31.31
CA VAL A 148 3.37 -21.52 -29.98
C VAL A 148 2.94 -22.90 -29.53
N SER A 149 3.85 -23.57 -28.82
CA SER A 149 3.59 -24.86 -28.18
C SER A 149 3.66 -24.66 -26.67
N VAL A 150 2.58 -25.00 -25.98
CA VAL A 150 2.42 -24.77 -24.54
C VAL A 150 2.11 -26.07 -23.82
N ALA A 151 2.82 -26.33 -22.72
CA ALA A 151 2.65 -27.51 -21.89
C ALA A 151 2.45 -27.12 -20.42
N ILE A 152 2.12 -28.11 -19.59
CA ILE A 152 1.97 -27.96 -18.14
C ILE A 152 3.11 -27.13 -17.53
N GLY A 153 2.74 -26.08 -16.79
CA GLY A 153 3.67 -25.14 -16.15
C GLY A 153 4.16 -23.99 -17.02
N ASP A 154 3.92 -24.01 -18.34
CA ASP A 154 4.29 -22.89 -19.21
C ASP A 154 3.33 -21.70 -18.96
N ARG A 155 3.90 -20.49 -18.85
CA ARG A 155 3.13 -19.23 -18.92
C ARG A 155 2.82 -18.89 -20.37
N ILE A 156 1.59 -18.48 -20.63
CA ILE A 156 1.12 -18.07 -21.94
C ILE A 156 1.76 -16.71 -22.29
N PRO A 157 2.53 -16.59 -23.38
CA PRO A 157 3.37 -15.42 -23.60
C PRO A 157 2.68 -14.29 -24.37
N ALA A 158 1.52 -14.55 -24.98
CA ALA A 158 0.72 -13.61 -25.77
C ALA A 158 -0.72 -14.14 -25.85
N ASP A 159 -1.67 -13.34 -26.33
CA ASP A 159 -3.03 -13.84 -26.56
C ASP A 159 -3.05 -14.74 -27.79
N CYS A 160 -3.39 -16.01 -27.61
CA CYS A 160 -3.32 -17.05 -28.63
C CYS A 160 -4.65 -17.75 -28.86
N ARG A 161 -4.92 -18.14 -30.10
CA ARG A 161 -6.05 -18.99 -30.47
C ARG A 161 -5.61 -20.46 -30.53
N ILE A 162 -6.30 -21.34 -29.81
CA ILE A 162 -5.94 -22.77 -29.78
C ILE A 162 -6.22 -23.44 -31.13
N LEU A 163 -5.23 -24.14 -31.67
CA LEU A 163 -5.37 -24.88 -32.93
C LEU A 163 -5.73 -26.34 -32.66
N THR A 164 -4.87 -27.01 -31.89
CA THR A 164 -4.99 -28.43 -31.56
C THR A 164 -4.66 -28.65 -30.09
N ILE A 165 -5.44 -29.51 -29.45
CA ILE A 165 -5.17 -30.02 -28.10
C ILE A 165 -4.70 -31.46 -28.28
N GLN A 166 -3.48 -31.74 -27.81
CA GLN A 166 -2.85 -33.05 -27.97
C GLN A 166 -3.14 -33.99 -26.80
N SER A 167 -3.53 -33.44 -25.65
CA SER A 167 -3.98 -34.16 -24.46
C SER A 167 -5.49 -34.41 -24.45
N ASN A 168 -5.98 -35.30 -23.58
CA ASN A 168 -7.42 -35.55 -23.41
C ASN A 168 -8.16 -34.35 -22.78
N SER A 169 -7.47 -33.62 -21.90
CA SER A 169 -7.95 -32.38 -21.28
C SER A 169 -6.88 -31.30 -21.39
N PHE A 170 -7.30 -30.04 -21.45
CA PHE A 170 -6.40 -28.89 -21.42
C PHE A 170 -7.02 -27.78 -20.59
N ASN A 171 -6.39 -27.44 -19.47
CA ASN A 171 -6.89 -26.44 -18.54
C ASN A 171 -5.85 -25.34 -18.31
N ILE A 172 -6.33 -24.11 -18.22
CA ILE A 172 -5.54 -22.91 -17.98
C ILE A 172 -6.00 -22.24 -16.69
N ASP A 173 -5.04 -21.86 -15.86
CA ASP A 173 -5.25 -20.96 -14.74
C ASP A 173 -5.33 -19.52 -15.28
N GLN A 174 -6.54 -18.95 -15.19
CA GLN A 174 -6.85 -17.59 -15.62
C GLN A 174 -7.05 -16.64 -14.43
N SER A 175 -6.66 -17.04 -13.21
CA SER A 175 -6.77 -16.25 -11.99
C SER A 175 -6.26 -14.82 -12.15
N ILE A 176 -5.20 -14.62 -12.94
CA ILE A 176 -4.65 -13.28 -13.21
C ILE A 176 -5.66 -12.33 -13.86
N LEU A 177 -6.59 -12.82 -14.69
CA LEU A 177 -7.59 -12.01 -15.41
C LEU A 177 -8.96 -12.09 -14.74
N THR A 178 -9.26 -13.19 -14.07
CA THR A 178 -10.60 -13.48 -13.54
C THR A 178 -10.71 -13.34 -12.02
N GLY A 179 -9.59 -13.38 -11.29
CA GLY A 179 -9.52 -13.49 -9.83
C GLY A 179 -9.86 -14.88 -9.28
N GLU A 180 -10.18 -15.84 -10.14
CA GLU A 180 -10.65 -17.18 -9.74
C GLU A 180 -9.51 -18.19 -9.84
N SER A 181 -9.16 -18.85 -8.73
CA SER A 181 -8.08 -19.85 -8.65
C SER A 181 -8.43 -21.19 -9.32
N GLU A 182 -9.65 -21.38 -9.83
CA GLU A 182 -10.04 -22.59 -10.54
C GLU A 182 -9.59 -22.58 -12.00
N SER A 183 -9.02 -23.69 -12.46
CA SER A 183 -8.61 -23.81 -13.85
C SER A 183 -9.80 -23.90 -14.80
N VAL A 184 -9.69 -23.24 -15.94
CA VAL A 184 -10.72 -23.21 -16.99
C VAL A 184 -10.34 -24.20 -18.08
N SER A 185 -11.25 -25.15 -18.35
CA SER A 185 -11.10 -26.10 -19.43
C SER A 185 -11.31 -25.45 -20.79
N LYS A 186 -10.44 -25.79 -21.74
CA LYS A 186 -10.38 -25.19 -23.07
C LYS A 186 -10.76 -26.16 -24.17
N ASP A 187 -11.30 -25.64 -25.28
CA ASP A 187 -11.72 -26.40 -26.47
C ASP A 187 -11.23 -25.68 -27.75
N THR A 188 -11.23 -26.34 -28.90
CA THR A 188 -10.83 -25.77 -30.19
C THR A 188 -12.01 -25.19 -30.98
N LYS A 189 -13.25 -25.50 -30.57
CA LYS A 189 -14.48 -25.04 -31.26
C LYS A 189 -14.61 -23.50 -31.23
N PRO A 190 -15.15 -22.88 -32.29
CA PRO A 190 -15.44 -21.45 -32.28
C PRO A 190 -16.54 -21.13 -31.27
N VAL A 191 -16.39 -20.01 -30.57
CA VAL A 191 -17.41 -19.43 -29.70
C VAL A 191 -18.40 -18.68 -30.59
N LYS A 192 -19.70 -18.84 -30.35
CA LYS A 192 -20.74 -18.27 -31.24
C LYS A 192 -21.13 -16.83 -30.88
N ASP A 193 -20.91 -16.45 -29.63
CA ASP A 193 -21.25 -15.12 -29.13
C ASP A 193 -20.20 -14.11 -29.57
N ALA A 194 -20.62 -13.10 -30.33
CA ALA A 194 -19.74 -12.05 -30.84
C ALA A 194 -19.25 -11.07 -29.77
N ASN A 195 -19.86 -11.08 -28.58
CA ASN A 195 -19.49 -10.23 -27.44
C ASN A 195 -19.09 -11.08 -26.23
N ALA A 196 -18.61 -12.31 -26.45
CA ALA A 196 -18.21 -13.21 -25.38
C ALA A 196 -17.16 -12.54 -24.48
N VAL A 197 -17.46 -12.46 -23.18
CA VAL A 197 -16.50 -12.01 -22.16
C VAL A 197 -15.27 -12.93 -22.18
N LYS A 198 -14.12 -12.42 -21.72
CA LYS A 198 -12.84 -13.17 -21.78
C LYS A 198 -12.95 -14.56 -21.11
N GLN A 199 -13.74 -14.69 -20.05
CA GLN A 199 -14.03 -15.97 -19.37
C GLN A 199 -14.71 -17.01 -20.29
N ASP A 200 -15.61 -16.57 -21.16
CA ASP A 200 -16.38 -17.43 -22.06
C ASP A 200 -15.60 -17.81 -23.33
N GLN A 201 -14.46 -17.16 -23.58
CA GLN A 201 -13.56 -17.46 -24.68
C GLN A 201 -12.73 -18.73 -24.38
N ILE A 202 -13.42 -19.87 -24.30
CA ILE A 202 -12.85 -21.20 -23.98
C ILE A 202 -11.85 -21.70 -25.02
N ASN A 203 -11.68 -21.01 -26.13
CA ASN A 203 -10.81 -21.39 -27.23
C ASN A 203 -9.61 -20.43 -27.44
N MET A 204 -9.47 -19.46 -26.53
CA MET A 204 -8.37 -18.51 -26.43
C MET A 204 -7.49 -18.82 -25.22
N LEU A 205 -6.21 -18.52 -25.34
CA LEU A 205 -5.21 -18.46 -24.27
C LEU A 205 -4.83 -17.00 -24.13
N PHE A 206 -4.73 -16.49 -22.90
CA PHE A 206 -4.45 -15.07 -22.68
C PHE A 206 -3.05 -14.88 -22.12
N SER A 207 -2.37 -13.82 -22.53
CA SER A 207 -1.03 -13.47 -22.06
C SER A 207 -0.98 -13.41 -20.52
N GLY A 208 0.04 -14.00 -19.92
CA GLY A 208 0.27 -14.06 -18.47
C GLY A 208 -0.43 -15.23 -17.75
N THR A 209 -1.41 -15.90 -18.37
CA THR A 209 -2.09 -17.06 -17.78
C THR A 209 -1.17 -18.29 -17.77
N THR A 210 -1.46 -19.32 -16.97
CA THR A 210 -0.56 -20.51 -16.83
C THR A 210 -1.26 -21.80 -17.21
N VAL A 211 -0.56 -22.72 -17.88
CA VAL A 211 -1.10 -24.05 -18.18
C VAL A 211 -1.07 -24.93 -16.94
N VAL A 212 -2.24 -25.41 -16.50
CA VAL A 212 -2.37 -26.31 -15.34
C VAL A 212 -2.30 -27.77 -15.78
N THR A 213 -3.01 -28.12 -16.86
CA THR A 213 -3.03 -29.50 -17.38
C THR A 213 -3.00 -29.53 -18.90
N GLY A 214 -2.34 -30.54 -19.44
CA GLY A 214 -2.35 -30.88 -20.86
C GLY A 214 -1.28 -30.18 -21.72
N HIS A 215 -1.41 -30.40 -23.03
CA HIS A 215 -0.51 -29.88 -24.04
C HIS A 215 -1.29 -29.44 -25.28
N ALA A 216 -0.99 -28.24 -25.79
CA ALA A 216 -1.68 -27.67 -26.93
C ALA A 216 -0.75 -26.87 -27.85
N THR A 217 -1.15 -26.78 -29.11
CA THR A 217 -0.58 -25.87 -30.10
C THR A 217 -1.56 -24.71 -30.31
N ALA A 218 -1.04 -23.49 -30.33
CA ALA A 218 -1.86 -22.29 -30.52
C ALA A 218 -1.17 -21.31 -31.47
N VAL A 219 -1.94 -20.41 -32.10
CA VAL A 219 -1.42 -19.32 -32.92
C VAL A 219 -1.57 -17.98 -32.19
N VAL A 220 -0.53 -17.16 -32.19
CA VAL A 220 -0.55 -15.83 -31.57
C VAL A 220 -1.53 -14.94 -32.35
N ALA A 221 -2.57 -14.45 -31.67
CA ALA A 221 -3.60 -13.60 -32.25
C ALA A 221 -3.33 -12.10 -32.00
N LEU A 222 -2.86 -11.77 -30.79
CA LEU A 222 -2.56 -10.40 -30.34
C LEU A 222 -1.29 -10.38 -29.49
N THR A 223 -0.55 -9.27 -29.52
CA THR A 223 0.72 -9.06 -28.81
C THR A 223 0.79 -7.66 -28.20
N GLY A 224 1.57 -7.50 -27.14
CA GLY A 224 1.82 -6.20 -26.48
C GLY A 224 0.54 -5.54 -25.96
N ALA A 225 0.41 -4.24 -26.21
CA ALA A 225 -0.75 -3.43 -25.79
C ALA A 225 -2.11 -3.96 -26.29
N ASN A 226 -2.15 -4.70 -27.41
CA ASN A 226 -3.41 -5.20 -27.98
C ASN A 226 -3.90 -6.52 -27.33
N THR A 227 -3.21 -7.03 -26.31
CA THR A 227 -3.64 -8.23 -25.58
C THR A 227 -4.65 -7.87 -24.49
N ALA A 228 -5.36 -8.85 -23.93
CA ALA A 228 -6.27 -8.61 -22.81
C ALA A 228 -5.58 -7.92 -21.61
N ILE A 229 -4.31 -8.25 -21.35
CA ILE A 229 -3.52 -7.60 -20.29
C ILE A 229 -3.03 -6.20 -20.71
N GLY A 230 -2.81 -5.98 -22.01
CA GLY A 230 -2.47 -4.67 -22.58
C GLY A 230 -3.62 -3.68 -22.58
N ASP A 231 -4.84 -4.12 -22.90
CA ASP A 231 -6.06 -3.29 -22.79
C ASP A 231 -6.24 -2.75 -21.36
N ILE A 232 -5.91 -3.58 -20.36
CA ILE A 232 -5.96 -3.20 -18.95
C ILE A 232 -4.82 -2.23 -18.62
N HIS A 233 -3.61 -2.46 -19.13
CA HIS A 233 -2.49 -1.52 -18.98
C HIS A 233 -2.82 -0.12 -19.51
N ASP A 234 -3.35 -0.01 -20.73
CA ASP A 234 -3.71 1.28 -21.34
C ASP A 234 -4.84 1.99 -20.56
N SER A 235 -5.76 1.20 -19.99
CA SER A 235 -6.83 1.71 -19.11
C SER A 235 -6.30 2.24 -17.76
N ILE A 236 -5.14 1.75 -17.29
CA ILE A 236 -4.47 2.24 -16.07
C ILE A 236 -3.70 3.52 -16.38
N THR A 237 -2.92 3.54 -17.46
CA THR A 237 -2.10 4.70 -17.85
C THR A 237 -2.94 5.92 -18.25
N SER A 238 -4.15 5.70 -18.78
CA SER A 238 -5.07 6.79 -19.13
C SER A 238 -5.77 7.45 -17.94
N GLN A 239 -5.68 6.87 -16.72
CA GLN A 239 -6.26 7.48 -15.53
C GLN A 239 -5.34 8.56 -14.94
N ILE A 240 -5.87 9.78 -14.84
CA ILE A 240 -5.17 10.91 -14.22
C ILE A 240 -5.22 10.75 -12.69
N SER A 241 -4.05 10.54 -12.07
CA SER A 241 -3.92 10.53 -10.61
C SER A 241 -4.25 11.91 -10.02
N GLN A 242 -5.09 11.94 -8.99
CA GLN A 242 -5.39 13.17 -8.25
C GLN A 242 -4.26 13.53 -7.28
N PRO A 243 -4.00 14.83 -7.01
CA PRO A 243 -3.01 15.23 -6.01
C PRO A 243 -3.46 14.80 -4.61
N THR A 244 -2.50 14.42 -3.77
CA THR A 244 -2.78 13.93 -2.40
C THR A 244 -3.36 15.03 -1.51
N PRO A 245 -4.11 14.66 -0.44
CA PRO A 245 -4.67 15.63 0.50
C PRO A 245 -3.61 16.57 1.11
N LEU A 246 -2.44 16.06 1.50
CA LEU A 246 -1.35 16.91 2.00
C LEU A 246 -0.86 17.90 0.95
N LYS A 247 -0.66 17.47 -0.30
CA LYS A 247 -0.18 18.35 -1.38
C LYS A 247 -1.16 19.49 -1.62
N GLN A 248 -2.45 19.19 -1.74
CA GLN A 248 -3.50 20.21 -1.87
C GLN A 248 -3.47 21.21 -0.71
N LYS A 249 -3.26 20.73 0.53
CA LYS A 249 -3.20 21.61 1.71
C LYS A 249 -1.93 22.44 1.79
N LEU A 250 -0.81 21.97 1.26
CA LEU A 250 0.42 22.74 1.13
C LEU A 250 0.26 23.86 0.09
N ASP A 251 -0.40 23.57 -1.04
CA ASP A 251 -0.71 24.56 -2.06
C ASP A 251 -1.68 25.64 -1.51
N ASP A 252 -2.78 25.22 -0.86
CA ASP A 252 -3.74 26.12 -0.16
C ASP A 252 -3.04 27.00 0.88
N PHE A 253 -2.08 26.41 1.62
CA PHE A 253 -1.30 27.09 2.62
C PHE A 253 -0.35 28.12 1.98
N GLY A 254 0.38 27.74 0.93
CA GLY A 254 1.25 28.63 0.17
C GLY A 254 0.50 29.84 -0.38
N ASP A 255 -0.69 29.64 -0.92
CA ASP A 255 -1.57 30.72 -1.40
C ASP A 255 -2.03 31.66 -0.28
N SER A 256 -2.33 31.11 0.89
CA SER A 256 -2.74 31.89 2.06
C SER A 256 -1.57 32.72 2.60
N LEU A 257 -0.39 32.11 2.70
CA LEU A 257 0.84 32.77 3.14
C LEU A 257 1.23 33.90 2.17
N ALA A 258 1.18 33.66 0.86
CA ALA A 258 1.47 34.67 -0.17
C ALA A 258 0.60 35.92 -0.04
N LYS A 259 -0.69 35.75 0.26
CA LYS A 259 -1.63 36.85 0.51
C LYS A 259 -1.24 37.64 1.76
N VAL A 260 -0.93 36.96 2.86
CA VAL A 260 -0.51 37.61 4.11
C VAL A 260 0.78 38.40 3.90
N ILE A 261 1.78 37.80 3.25
CA ILE A 261 3.04 38.45 2.90
C ILE A 261 2.78 39.72 2.09
N THR A 262 2.01 39.61 1.01
CA THR A 262 1.68 40.76 0.15
C THR A 262 1.03 41.90 0.93
N VAL A 263 0.09 41.59 1.83
CA VAL A 263 -0.57 42.60 2.68
C VAL A 263 0.44 43.27 3.62
N ILE A 264 1.31 42.50 4.27
CA ILE A 264 2.33 43.04 5.19
C ILE A 264 3.34 43.91 4.42
N CYS A 265 3.83 43.45 3.26
CA CYS A 265 4.73 44.23 2.39
C CYS A 265 4.13 45.58 2.02
N VAL A 266 2.86 45.60 1.61
CA VAL A 266 2.14 46.86 1.30
C VAL A 266 1.99 47.74 2.56
N LEU A 267 1.63 47.16 3.71
CA LEU A 267 1.48 47.92 4.95
C LEU A 267 2.80 48.56 5.41
N VAL A 268 3.90 47.80 5.39
CA VAL A 268 5.24 48.30 5.74
C VAL A 268 5.65 49.44 4.82
N TRP A 269 5.42 49.28 3.51
CA TRP A 269 5.71 50.33 2.53
C TRP A 269 4.86 51.59 2.78
N LEU A 270 3.56 51.44 3.07
CA LEU A 270 2.65 52.55 3.36
C LEU A 270 3.00 53.29 4.68
N ILE A 271 3.32 52.56 5.75
CA ILE A 271 3.71 53.15 7.06
C ILE A 271 4.94 54.04 6.90
N ASN A 272 5.86 53.65 6.02
CA ASN A 272 7.13 54.33 5.81
C ASN A 272 7.09 55.45 4.75
N ILE A 273 5.93 55.75 4.12
CA ILE A 273 5.80 56.86 3.14
C ILE A 273 6.31 58.20 3.69
N ARG A 274 6.11 58.45 4.99
CA ARG A 274 6.56 59.70 5.64
C ARG A 274 8.08 59.84 5.64
N ASN A 275 8.81 58.72 5.62
CA ASN A 275 10.27 58.65 5.66
C ASN A 275 10.88 58.65 4.25
N PHE A 276 10.08 58.57 3.18
CA PHE A 276 10.62 58.59 1.80
C PHE A 276 11.32 59.91 1.46
N ASN A 277 10.92 60.99 2.11
CA ASN A 277 11.51 62.32 1.96
C ASN A 277 12.70 62.56 2.90
N ASP A 278 13.23 61.54 3.59
CA ASP A 278 14.37 61.76 4.49
C ASP A 278 15.63 62.20 3.72
N PRO A 279 16.38 63.20 4.24
CA PRO A 279 17.54 63.76 3.54
C PRO A 279 18.64 62.73 3.21
N SER A 280 18.70 61.62 3.94
CA SER A 280 19.65 60.52 3.76
C SER A 280 19.53 59.80 2.41
N HIS A 281 18.34 59.76 1.81
CA HIS A 281 18.09 59.05 0.55
C HIS A 281 18.27 59.94 -0.69
N GLY A 282 18.36 61.27 -0.50
CA GLY A 282 18.55 62.26 -1.56
C GLY A 282 17.30 62.60 -2.38
N SER A 283 16.42 61.63 -2.70
CA SER A 283 15.14 61.89 -3.40
C SER A 283 14.01 60.97 -2.94
N PHE A 284 12.76 61.44 -3.10
CA PHE A 284 11.56 60.65 -2.78
C PHE A 284 11.53 59.30 -3.50
N ALA A 285 11.98 59.26 -4.76
CA ALA A 285 12.04 58.03 -5.54
C ALA A 285 13.05 57.02 -4.97
N LYS A 286 14.22 57.48 -4.50
CA LYS A 286 15.23 56.62 -3.86
C LYS A 286 14.76 56.10 -2.51
N GLY A 287 14.07 56.93 -1.71
CA GLY A 287 13.42 56.49 -0.47
C GLY A 287 12.34 55.43 -0.73
N ALA A 288 11.50 55.63 -1.75
CA ALA A 288 10.47 54.65 -2.13
C ALA A 288 11.05 53.30 -2.58
N ILE A 289 12.17 53.32 -3.32
CA ILE A 289 12.92 52.13 -3.73
C ILE A 289 13.53 51.41 -2.51
N TYR A 290 14.12 52.15 -1.56
CA TYR A 290 14.71 51.58 -0.35
C TYR A 290 13.67 50.83 0.50
N TYR A 291 12.52 51.45 0.78
CA TYR A 291 11.46 50.79 1.55
C TYR A 291 10.74 49.69 0.75
N LEU A 292 10.73 49.76 -0.58
CA LEU A 292 10.26 48.65 -1.42
C LEU A 292 11.23 47.47 -1.36
N LYS A 293 12.55 47.72 -1.33
CA LYS A 293 13.57 46.70 -1.11
C LYS A 293 13.38 46.00 0.23
N ILE A 294 13.18 46.75 1.33
CA ILE A 294 12.86 46.19 2.66
C ILE A 294 11.59 45.33 2.59
N ALA A 295 10.55 45.78 1.90
CA ALA A 295 9.32 45.01 1.74
C ALA A 295 9.52 43.70 0.96
N VAL A 296 10.36 43.69 -0.08
CA VAL A 296 10.71 42.47 -0.82
C VAL A 296 11.56 41.52 0.03
N SER A 297 12.57 42.05 0.74
CA SER A 297 13.41 41.28 1.68
C SER A 297 12.58 40.65 2.80
N LEU A 298 11.58 41.36 3.32
CA LEU A 298 10.59 40.83 4.27
C LEU A 298 9.77 39.69 3.66
N GLY A 299 9.39 39.82 2.39
CA GLY A 299 8.66 38.78 1.67
C GLY A 299 9.46 37.48 1.52
N VAL A 300 10.78 37.59 1.30
CA VAL A 300 11.69 36.43 1.24
C VAL A 300 11.80 35.76 2.62
N ALA A 301 12.04 36.54 3.68
CA ALA A 301 12.15 36.00 5.05
C ALA A 301 10.88 35.27 5.54
N ALA A 302 9.71 35.66 5.04
CA ALA A 302 8.45 35.04 5.42
C ALA A 302 8.22 33.64 4.81
N ILE A 303 9.05 33.21 3.85
CA ILE A 303 8.86 31.95 3.12
C ILE A 303 9.68 30.83 3.80
N PRO A 304 9.06 29.71 4.19
CA PRO A 304 9.76 28.62 4.84
C PRO A 304 10.51 27.76 3.79
N GLU A 305 11.70 28.21 3.38
CA GLU A 305 12.47 27.61 2.27
C GLU A 305 12.89 26.16 2.52
N GLY A 306 13.11 25.79 3.79
CA GLY A 306 13.47 24.42 4.18
C GLY A 306 12.31 23.42 4.12
N LEU A 307 11.06 23.88 3.97
CA LEU A 307 9.88 23.04 4.17
C LEU A 307 9.81 21.87 3.18
N ALA A 308 10.03 22.13 1.89
CA ALA A 308 9.94 21.10 0.85
C ALA A 308 10.96 19.96 1.09
N VAL A 309 12.19 20.31 1.47
CA VAL A 309 13.27 19.34 1.74
C VAL A 309 12.96 18.48 2.96
N VAL A 310 12.44 19.11 4.03
CA VAL A 310 12.08 18.41 5.27
C VAL A 310 10.92 17.44 5.03
N ILE A 311 9.89 17.83 4.27
CA ILE A 311 8.77 16.95 3.91
C ILE A 311 9.27 15.72 3.13
N THR A 312 10.05 15.93 2.06
CA THR A 312 10.57 14.84 1.25
C THR A 312 11.43 13.88 2.07
N THR A 313 12.28 14.41 2.96
CA THR A 313 13.10 13.61 3.87
C THR A 313 12.24 12.80 4.84
N CYS A 314 11.21 13.42 5.44
CA CYS A 314 10.28 12.75 6.34
C CYS A 314 9.54 11.59 5.65
N LEU A 315 9.00 11.83 4.45
CA LEU A 315 8.31 10.80 3.66
C LEU A 315 9.26 9.67 3.25
N ALA A 316 10.49 9.97 2.82
CA ALA A 316 11.47 8.97 2.45
C ALA A 316 11.88 8.07 3.63
N LEU A 317 12.08 8.65 4.81
CA LEU A 317 12.34 7.90 6.05
C LEU A 317 11.15 7.04 6.45
N GLY A 318 9.94 7.57 6.30
CA GLY A 318 8.68 6.86 6.50
C GLY A 318 8.57 5.62 5.61
N THR A 319 8.82 5.77 4.32
CA THR A 319 8.86 4.66 3.34
C THR A 319 9.85 3.59 3.75
N ARG A 320 11.04 3.97 4.23
CA ARG A 320 12.04 3.00 4.72
C ARG A 320 11.56 2.23 5.94
N LYS A 321 10.87 2.89 6.87
CA LYS A 321 10.31 2.26 8.08
C LYS A 321 9.14 1.33 7.76
N MET A 322 8.30 1.70 6.78
CA MET A 322 7.24 0.84 6.24
C MET A 322 7.81 -0.38 5.51
N ALA A 323 8.85 -0.20 4.69
CA ALA A 323 9.50 -1.30 3.98
C ALA A 323 10.13 -2.33 4.94
N ALA A 324 10.67 -1.88 6.08
CA ALA A 324 11.15 -2.76 7.15
C ALA A 324 10.03 -3.58 7.83
N ARG A 325 8.77 -3.18 7.65
CA ARG A 325 7.56 -3.91 8.07
C ARG A 325 6.82 -4.54 6.88
N ASN A 326 7.55 -4.93 5.82
CA ASN A 326 7.02 -5.58 4.61
C ASN A 326 6.05 -4.73 3.75
N ALA A 327 5.90 -3.44 4.00
CA ALA A 327 5.06 -2.55 3.21
C ALA A 327 5.93 -1.63 2.33
N VAL A 328 6.09 -1.98 1.06
CA VAL A 328 6.94 -1.24 0.11
C VAL A 328 6.11 -0.17 -0.58
N VAL A 329 6.35 1.10 -0.24
CA VAL A 329 5.66 2.23 -0.86
C VAL A 329 6.40 2.67 -2.12
N ARG A 330 5.67 2.75 -3.24
CA ARG A 330 6.18 3.21 -4.55
C ARG A 330 6.07 4.71 -4.73
N SER A 331 5.05 5.32 -4.14
CA SER A 331 4.74 6.75 -4.25
C SER A 331 4.87 7.42 -2.88
N LEU A 332 5.88 8.28 -2.68
CA LEU A 332 6.16 8.94 -1.40
C LEU A 332 4.94 9.67 -0.79
N PRO A 333 4.12 10.40 -1.56
CA PRO A 333 2.92 11.04 -1.02
C PRO A 333 1.87 10.06 -0.46
N SER A 334 1.90 8.79 -0.87
CA SER A 334 0.93 7.77 -0.44
C SER A 334 1.13 7.34 1.01
N VAL A 335 2.35 7.51 1.53
CA VAL A 335 2.71 7.29 2.94
C VAL A 335 1.81 8.11 3.87
N GLU A 336 1.58 9.39 3.54
CA GLU A 336 0.70 10.27 4.32
C GLU A 336 -0.77 9.96 4.10
N THR A 337 -1.17 9.75 2.85
CA THR A 337 -2.56 9.48 2.47
C THR A 337 -3.09 8.28 3.25
N LEU A 338 -2.25 7.27 3.49
CA LEU A 338 -2.56 6.08 4.28
C LEU A 338 -2.95 6.39 5.71
N GLY A 339 -2.38 7.43 6.32
CA GLY A 339 -2.76 7.89 7.65
C GLY A 339 -4.19 8.43 7.72
N SER A 340 -4.69 8.98 6.61
CA SER A 340 -6.06 9.51 6.48
C SER A 340 -7.09 8.49 5.98
N CYS A 341 -6.67 7.24 5.73
CA CYS A 341 -7.54 6.18 5.23
C CYS A 341 -8.76 5.97 6.14
N SER A 342 -9.96 6.09 5.57
CA SER A 342 -11.24 5.92 6.27
C SER A 342 -11.97 4.65 5.83
N VAL A 343 -11.71 4.17 4.61
CA VAL A 343 -12.31 2.94 4.07
C VAL A 343 -11.23 2.08 3.42
N ILE A 344 -11.14 0.81 3.81
CA ILE A 344 -10.33 -0.21 3.14
C ILE A 344 -11.27 -1.14 2.40
N CYS A 345 -11.25 -1.07 1.08
CA CYS A 345 -11.85 -2.05 0.19
C CYS A 345 -10.84 -3.17 -0.02
N SER A 346 -11.10 -4.36 0.50
CA SER A 346 -10.20 -5.49 0.41
C SER A 346 -10.77 -6.56 -0.49
N ASP A 347 -9.97 -7.06 -1.43
CA ASP A 347 -10.27 -8.35 -2.04
C ASP A 347 -10.20 -9.46 -0.99
N LYS A 348 -11.01 -10.50 -1.15
CA LYS A 348 -11.04 -11.64 -0.23
C LYS A 348 -9.88 -12.60 -0.49
N THR A 349 -9.74 -13.06 -1.73
CA THR A 349 -8.85 -14.16 -2.09
C THR A 349 -7.40 -13.67 -2.05
N GLY A 350 -6.52 -14.42 -1.39
CA GLY A 350 -5.09 -14.09 -1.28
C GLY A 350 -4.75 -12.96 -0.31
N THR A 351 -5.70 -12.04 -0.05
CA THR A 351 -5.53 -10.95 0.92
C THR A 351 -6.08 -11.29 2.30
N LEU A 352 -7.39 -11.52 2.43
CA LEU A 352 -8.03 -11.86 3.71
C LEU A 352 -7.93 -13.36 4.00
N THR A 353 -7.85 -14.16 2.94
CA THR A 353 -7.61 -15.60 3.00
C THR A 353 -6.19 -15.93 2.56
N THR A 354 -5.76 -17.17 2.80
CA THR A 354 -4.43 -17.62 2.42
C THR A 354 -4.31 -17.93 0.92
N ASN A 355 -5.43 -18.02 0.19
CA ASN A 355 -5.52 -18.61 -1.16
C ASN A 355 -4.91 -20.02 -1.19
N GLN A 356 -4.99 -20.73 -0.08
CA GLN A 356 -4.47 -22.08 0.07
C GLN A 356 -5.60 -22.99 0.56
N MET A 357 -6.20 -23.68 -0.41
CA MET A 357 -7.29 -24.61 -0.14
C MET A 357 -6.86 -25.63 0.91
N SER A 358 -7.63 -25.75 1.99
CA SER A 358 -7.35 -26.65 3.09
C SER A 358 -8.58 -27.46 3.46
N VAL A 359 -8.39 -28.77 3.66
CA VAL A 359 -9.46 -29.64 4.17
C VAL A 359 -9.71 -29.29 5.63
N ASN A 360 -10.97 -29.04 5.97
CA ASN A 360 -11.43 -28.67 7.31
C ASN A 360 -12.31 -29.77 7.92
N LYS A 361 -13.04 -30.53 7.10
CA LYS A 361 -13.96 -31.56 7.57
C LYS A 361 -13.73 -32.90 6.85
N ILE A 362 -13.79 -34.00 7.60
CA ILE A 362 -13.94 -35.36 7.07
C ILE A 362 -15.23 -35.95 7.63
N VAL A 363 -16.07 -36.51 6.77
CA VAL A 363 -17.38 -37.05 7.18
C VAL A 363 -17.64 -38.41 6.54
N PHE A 364 -18.13 -39.36 7.32
CA PHE A 364 -18.64 -40.63 6.80
C PHE A 364 -19.82 -41.14 7.63
N VAL A 365 -20.54 -42.12 7.12
CA VAL A 365 -21.74 -42.65 7.79
C VAL A 365 -21.32 -43.46 9.02
N ALA A 366 -21.93 -43.16 10.17
CA ALA A 366 -21.63 -43.85 11.43
C ALA A 366 -22.11 -45.31 11.41
N GLU A 367 -21.65 -46.11 12.39
CA GLU A 367 -21.92 -47.55 12.44
C GLU A 367 -23.42 -47.89 12.56
N ASP A 368 -24.22 -46.98 13.13
CA ASP A 368 -25.66 -47.13 13.27
C ASP A 368 -26.44 -46.92 11.95
N GLY A 369 -25.78 -46.38 10.91
CA GLY A 369 -26.38 -46.04 9.62
C GLY A 369 -27.41 -44.91 9.67
N LYS A 370 -27.52 -44.21 10.80
CA LYS A 370 -28.50 -43.14 11.06
C LYS A 370 -27.85 -41.79 11.31
N SER A 371 -26.60 -41.77 11.75
CA SER A 371 -25.82 -40.56 12.01
C SER A 371 -24.54 -40.52 11.16
N LEU A 372 -23.80 -39.41 11.27
CA LEU A 372 -22.51 -39.19 10.59
C LEU A 372 -21.41 -39.03 11.64
N ASP A 373 -20.25 -39.61 11.38
CA ASP A 373 -19.02 -39.35 12.14
C ASP A 373 -18.28 -38.20 11.46
N GLU A 374 -18.06 -37.10 12.18
CA GLU A 374 -17.39 -35.89 11.70
C GLU A 374 -16.06 -35.63 12.39
N PHE A 375 -15.04 -35.31 11.61
CA PHE A 375 -13.71 -34.96 12.10
C PHE A 375 -13.34 -33.55 11.64
N ASP A 376 -12.78 -32.76 12.56
CA ASP A 376 -12.23 -31.44 12.30
C ASP A 376 -10.74 -31.55 11.97
N VAL A 377 -10.32 -30.87 10.90
CA VAL A 377 -8.94 -30.86 10.42
C VAL A 377 -8.39 -29.43 10.53
N GLU A 378 -7.32 -29.27 11.31
CA GLU A 378 -6.64 -27.99 11.47
C GLU A 378 -5.65 -27.71 10.33
N GLY A 379 -5.31 -26.42 10.16
CA GLY A 379 -4.28 -25.94 9.24
C GLY A 379 -4.86 -25.10 8.12
N THR A 380 -4.14 -24.03 7.77
CA THR A 380 -4.61 -22.98 6.84
C THR A 380 -3.76 -22.83 5.58
N SER A 381 -2.81 -23.75 5.36
CA SER A 381 -1.83 -23.70 4.29
C SER A 381 -1.59 -25.08 3.67
N PHE A 382 -0.77 -25.12 2.62
CA PHE A 382 -0.24 -26.34 2.01
C PHE A 382 0.88 -26.99 2.83
N ALA A 383 1.21 -26.45 4.00
CA ALA A 383 2.10 -27.13 4.94
C ALA A 383 1.39 -28.37 5.51
N PRO A 384 2.05 -29.53 5.56
CA PRO A 384 1.47 -30.76 6.08
C PRO A 384 1.53 -30.79 7.62
N GLU A 385 1.07 -29.71 8.24
CA GLU A 385 1.04 -29.41 9.68
C GLU A 385 -0.40 -29.14 10.13
N GLY A 386 -0.78 -29.67 11.30
CA GLY A 386 -2.12 -29.53 11.86
C GLY A 386 -2.62 -30.83 12.47
N GLN A 387 -3.52 -30.74 13.46
CA GLN A 387 -4.12 -31.91 14.10
C GLN A 387 -5.49 -32.22 13.51
N VAL A 388 -5.88 -33.49 13.62
CA VAL A 388 -7.24 -33.93 13.32
C VAL A 388 -7.92 -34.31 14.63
N SER A 389 -9.11 -33.78 14.86
CA SER A 389 -9.85 -34.00 16.10
C SER A 389 -11.23 -34.60 15.86
N PHE A 390 -11.71 -35.35 16.84
CA PHE A 390 -13.04 -35.98 16.85
C PHE A 390 -13.71 -35.63 18.17
N ASN A 391 -14.88 -35.00 18.14
CA ASN A 391 -15.58 -34.47 19.32
C ASN A 391 -14.68 -33.58 20.21
N GLY A 392 -13.88 -32.70 19.58
CA GLY A 392 -12.97 -31.78 20.27
C GLY A 392 -11.73 -32.43 20.89
N GLN A 393 -11.49 -33.72 20.67
CA GLN A 393 -10.30 -34.42 21.13
C GLN A 393 -9.36 -34.74 19.97
N ALA A 394 -8.11 -34.31 20.06
CA ALA A 394 -7.08 -34.62 19.08
C ALA A 394 -6.85 -36.13 18.97
N ARG A 395 -6.70 -36.63 17.74
CA ARG A 395 -6.46 -38.04 17.43
C ARG A 395 -5.23 -38.17 16.57
N GLU A 396 -4.33 -39.07 16.98
CA GLU A 396 -3.14 -39.42 16.20
C GLU A 396 -3.30 -40.78 15.51
N ASN A 397 -2.55 -41.00 14.44
CA ASN A 397 -2.53 -42.27 13.69
C ASN A 397 -3.94 -42.74 13.26
N LEU A 398 -4.78 -41.82 12.78
CA LEU A 398 -6.18 -42.07 12.46
C LEU A 398 -6.38 -43.15 11.38
N ALA A 399 -5.49 -43.24 10.40
CA ALA A 399 -5.53 -44.31 9.40
C ALA A 399 -5.21 -45.70 9.99
N ALA A 400 -4.58 -45.78 11.16
CA ALA A 400 -4.32 -47.04 11.86
C ALA A 400 -5.52 -47.46 12.75
N SER A 401 -6.27 -46.49 13.28
CA SER A 401 -7.42 -46.74 14.16
C SER A 401 -8.75 -46.85 13.42
N SER A 402 -8.87 -46.28 12.21
CA SER A 402 -10.08 -46.32 11.39
C SER A 402 -9.80 -46.81 9.98
N ALA A 403 -10.39 -47.95 9.62
CA ALA A 403 -10.32 -48.53 8.28
C ALA A 403 -11.05 -47.65 7.24
N THR A 404 -12.07 -46.90 7.65
CA THR A 404 -12.78 -45.96 6.77
C THR A 404 -11.89 -44.76 6.45
N ILE A 405 -11.20 -44.20 7.44
CA ILE A 405 -10.23 -43.10 7.21
C ILE A 405 -9.06 -43.58 6.34
N LYS A 406 -8.57 -44.82 6.55
CA LYS A 406 -7.58 -45.42 5.65
C LYS A 406 -8.07 -45.43 4.19
N GLN A 407 -9.31 -45.86 3.94
CA GLN A 407 -9.88 -45.86 2.58
C GLN A 407 -10.04 -44.45 2.02
N ILE A 408 -10.41 -43.46 2.85
CA ILE A 408 -10.42 -42.04 2.45
C ILE A 408 -9.02 -41.63 2.00
N CYS A 409 -7.98 -41.92 2.79
CA CYS A 409 -6.58 -41.64 2.43
C CYS A 409 -6.13 -42.36 1.17
N GLU A 410 -6.54 -43.62 0.94
CA GLU A 410 -6.27 -44.36 -0.31
C GLU A 410 -6.81 -43.58 -1.52
N VAL A 411 -8.07 -43.12 -1.47
CA VAL A 411 -8.68 -42.35 -2.56
C VAL A 411 -7.99 -41.00 -2.74
N THR A 412 -7.76 -40.25 -1.67
CA THR A 412 -7.20 -38.88 -1.74
C THR A 412 -5.73 -38.84 -2.12
N ALA A 413 -4.96 -39.90 -1.81
CA ALA A 413 -3.56 -40.02 -2.20
C ALA A 413 -3.39 -40.43 -3.66
N LEU A 414 -4.16 -41.43 -4.11
CA LEU A 414 -3.96 -42.05 -5.44
C LEU A 414 -4.75 -41.38 -6.55
N CYS A 415 -5.99 -40.94 -6.26
CA CYS A 415 -6.80 -40.19 -7.20
C CYS A 415 -6.41 -38.71 -7.14
N ASN A 416 -5.14 -38.40 -7.38
CA ASN A 416 -4.55 -37.08 -7.19
C ASN A 416 -3.35 -36.90 -8.14
N ASP A 417 -3.31 -35.77 -8.85
CA ASP A 417 -2.23 -35.43 -9.80
C ASP A 417 -1.35 -34.27 -9.30
N SER A 418 -1.63 -33.76 -8.09
CA SER A 418 -0.98 -32.57 -7.54
C SER A 418 0.14 -32.92 -6.56
N TYR A 419 1.15 -32.06 -6.49
CA TYR A 419 2.35 -32.26 -5.67
C TYR A 419 2.68 -31.00 -4.88
N LEU A 420 3.06 -31.19 -3.61
CA LEU A 420 3.62 -30.16 -2.75
C LEU A 420 5.09 -29.95 -3.08
N SER A 421 5.53 -28.70 -3.04
CA SER A 421 6.92 -28.29 -3.19
C SER A 421 7.28 -27.27 -2.12
N ILE A 422 8.57 -27.05 -1.89
CA ILE A 422 9.06 -25.95 -1.05
C ILE A 422 9.86 -25.03 -1.97
N ASP A 423 9.54 -23.75 -1.96
CA ASP A 423 10.35 -22.77 -2.66
C ASP A 423 11.73 -22.64 -1.97
N PRO A 424 12.84 -22.95 -2.66
CA PRO A 424 14.17 -22.90 -2.06
C PRO A 424 14.61 -21.49 -1.65
N LYS A 425 13.96 -20.42 -2.15
CA LYS A 425 14.30 -19.03 -1.79
C LYS A 425 13.55 -18.54 -0.55
N SER A 426 12.23 -18.72 -0.52
CA SER A 426 11.37 -18.23 0.56
C SER A 426 11.16 -19.24 1.69
N GLY A 427 11.40 -20.54 1.44
CA GLY A 427 11.06 -21.63 2.36
C GLY A 427 9.55 -21.90 2.45
N ALA A 428 8.72 -21.21 1.66
CA ALA A 428 7.28 -21.38 1.68
C ALA A 428 6.84 -22.69 0.99
N HIS A 429 5.78 -23.30 1.51
CA HIS A 429 5.14 -24.45 0.88
C HIS A 429 4.33 -23.97 -0.32
N ALA A 430 4.62 -24.53 -1.48
CA ALA A 430 3.96 -24.26 -2.75
C ALA A 430 3.27 -25.51 -3.28
N LEU A 431 2.39 -25.31 -4.25
CA LEU A 431 1.63 -26.36 -4.91
C LEU A 431 1.97 -26.39 -6.40
N ILE A 432 2.12 -27.60 -6.93
CA ILE A 432 2.17 -27.89 -8.35
C ILE A 432 0.92 -28.73 -8.68
N GLY A 433 -0.06 -28.12 -9.35
CA GLY A 433 -1.33 -28.76 -9.70
C GLY A 433 -2.54 -27.96 -9.21
N GLU A 434 -3.66 -28.64 -8.99
CA GLU A 434 -4.95 -28.04 -8.62
C GLU A 434 -5.04 -27.81 -7.09
N PRO A 435 -5.40 -26.60 -6.61
CA PRO A 435 -5.53 -26.29 -5.18
C PRO A 435 -6.36 -27.30 -4.39
N THR A 436 -7.49 -27.72 -4.96
CA THR A 436 -8.39 -28.74 -4.42
C THR A 436 -7.68 -30.07 -4.16
N GLU A 437 -6.81 -30.50 -5.09
CA GLU A 437 -6.07 -31.74 -4.95
C GLU A 437 -4.85 -31.60 -4.02
N GLY A 438 -4.21 -30.43 -4.03
CA GLY A 438 -3.17 -30.06 -3.05
C GLY A 438 -3.68 -30.21 -1.62
N ALA A 439 -4.89 -29.71 -1.35
CA ALA A 439 -5.56 -29.84 -0.05
C ALA A 439 -5.75 -31.32 0.36
N LEU A 440 -6.16 -32.16 -0.59
CA LEU A 440 -6.31 -33.62 -0.38
C LEU A 440 -4.97 -34.31 -0.11
N ARG A 441 -3.89 -33.86 -0.77
CA ARG A 441 -2.53 -34.39 -0.53
C ARG A 441 -2.08 -34.04 0.89
N VAL A 442 -2.26 -32.79 1.30
CA VAL A 442 -1.96 -32.32 2.66
C VAL A 442 -2.76 -33.08 3.72
N LEU A 443 -4.03 -33.38 3.45
CA LEU A 443 -4.87 -34.20 4.32
C LEU A 443 -4.25 -35.59 4.59
N VAL A 444 -3.76 -36.26 3.54
CA VAL A 444 -3.12 -37.58 3.66
C VAL A 444 -1.89 -37.49 4.57
N GLU A 445 -1.10 -36.43 4.44
CA GLU A 445 0.07 -36.22 5.30
C GLU A 445 -0.33 -35.94 6.76
N LYS A 446 -1.41 -35.18 7.02
CA LYS A 446 -1.90 -34.91 8.39
C LYS A 446 -2.43 -36.17 9.08
N VAL A 447 -3.15 -37.03 8.34
CA VAL A 447 -3.77 -38.26 8.86
C VAL A 447 -2.75 -39.38 9.07
N GLY A 448 -1.77 -39.48 8.16
CA GLY A 448 -0.73 -40.51 8.17
C GLY A 448 -1.17 -41.85 7.56
N THR A 449 -0.36 -42.88 7.81
CA THR A 449 -0.53 -44.24 7.25
C THR A 449 -1.09 -45.20 8.31
N PRO A 450 -1.60 -46.38 7.92
CA PRO A 450 -2.01 -47.42 8.87
C PRO A 450 -0.84 -48.05 9.65
N ASP A 451 0.42 -47.81 9.26
CA ASP A 451 1.60 -48.29 9.96
C ASP A 451 2.13 -47.21 10.92
N GLN A 452 1.85 -47.39 12.22
CA GLN A 452 2.31 -46.47 13.27
C GLN A 452 3.84 -46.34 13.32
N SER A 453 4.57 -47.41 12.99
CA SER A 453 6.05 -47.39 12.98
C SER A 453 6.61 -46.62 11.79
N TYR A 454 5.86 -46.57 10.67
CA TYR A 454 6.16 -45.74 9.52
C TYR A 454 5.94 -44.27 9.87
N ASN A 455 4.77 -43.93 10.44
CA ASN A 455 4.42 -42.55 10.82
C ASN A 455 5.45 -41.94 11.80
N ALA A 456 5.91 -42.71 12.78
CA ALA A 456 6.89 -42.25 13.77
C ALA A 456 8.24 -41.83 13.18
N LYS A 457 8.60 -42.29 11.97
CA LYS A 457 9.87 -41.93 11.31
C LYS A 457 9.80 -40.57 10.63
N ARG A 458 8.60 -40.03 10.38
CA ARG A 458 8.39 -38.79 9.63
C ARG A 458 9.06 -37.58 10.30
N SER A 459 9.01 -37.50 11.63
CA SER A 459 9.60 -36.37 12.39
C SER A 459 11.13 -36.31 12.34
N ALA A 460 11.80 -37.38 11.94
CA ALA A 460 13.25 -37.46 11.82
C ALA A 460 13.77 -37.11 10.41
N LEU A 461 12.87 -36.87 9.44
CA LEU A 461 13.22 -36.55 8.07
C LEU A 461 13.44 -35.05 7.86
N ALA A 462 14.22 -34.70 6.85
CA ALA A 462 14.33 -33.31 6.41
C ALA A 462 12.97 -32.83 5.86
N PRO A 463 12.65 -31.52 5.95
CA PRO A 463 11.36 -30.99 5.51
C PRO A 463 10.97 -31.40 4.08
N ALA A 464 11.92 -31.32 3.13
CA ALA A 464 11.69 -31.70 1.73
C ALA A 464 11.33 -33.19 1.56
N ASP A 465 11.94 -34.09 2.33
CA ASP A 465 11.67 -35.53 2.27
C ASP A 465 10.34 -35.90 2.97
N SER A 466 9.86 -35.02 3.86
CA SER A 466 8.64 -35.22 4.64
C SER A 466 7.35 -34.84 3.92
N LEU A 467 7.43 -34.06 2.82
CA LEU A 467 6.28 -33.48 2.10
C LEU A 467 5.30 -34.52 1.54
N HIS A 468 5.83 -35.65 1.09
CA HIS A 468 5.06 -36.71 0.40
C HIS A 468 5.18 -38.06 1.10
N TYR A 469 5.61 -38.06 2.37
CA TYR A 469 6.00 -39.28 3.07
C TYR A 469 4.84 -40.28 3.19
N SER A 470 3.68 -39.81 3.64
CA SER A 470 2.50 -40.64 3.85
C SER A 470 1.82 -40.98 2.53
N SER A 471 1.78 -40.05 1.58
CA SER A 471 1.23 -40.27 0.24
C SER A 471 2.01 -41.35 -0.51
N LYS A 472 3.35 -41.31 -0.42
CA LYS A 472 4.24 -42.28 -1.06
C LYS A 472 4.07 -43.70 -0.51
N TYR A 473 3.65 -43.85 0.75
CA TYR A 473 3.28 -45.16 1.30
C TYR A 473 2.14 -45.80 0.50
N TYR A 474 1.07 -45.06 0.21
CA TYR A 474 -0.06 -45.55 -0.58
C TYR A 474 0.33 -45.77 -2.05
N GLU A 475 1.08 -44.84 -2.65
CA GLU A 475 1.56 -44.96 -4.05
C GLU A 475 2.45 -46.19 -4.27
N ASN A 476 3.24 -46.59 -3.27
CA ASN A 476 4.07 -47.79 -3.36
C ASN A 476 3.26 -49.09 -3.24
N GLN A 477 2.09 -49.06 -2.60
CA GLN A 477 1.22 -50.25 -2.45
C GLN A 477 0.32 -50.50 -3.66
N TYR A 478 0.01 -49.45 -4.41
CA TYR A 478 -0.95 -49.48 -5.51
C TYR A 478 -0.31 -48.95 -6.78
N GLN A 479 -0.16 -49.83 -7.78
CA GLN A 479 0.32 -49.41 -9.09
C GLN A 479 -0.82 -48.72 -9.85
N ARG A 480 -0.70 -47.40 -10.05
CA ARG A 480 -1.61 -46.64 -10.91
C ARG A 480 -1.41 -47.06 -12.38
N GLN A 481 -2.48 -47.54 -13.01
CA GLN A 481 -2.47 -48.04 -14.39
C GLN A 481 -3.00 -47.02 -15.39
N ALA A 482 -4.05 -46.29 -15.02
CA ALA A 482 -4.68 -45.27 -15.86
C ALA A 482 -5.35 -44.20 -14.98
N THR A 483 -5.47 -43.01 -15.53
CA THR A 483 -6.30 -41.92 -14.99
C THR A 483 -7.40 -41.64 -15.99
N TYR A 484 -8.62 -41.53 -15.49
CA TYR A 484 -9.76 -41.02 -16.21
C TYR A 484 -9.96 -39.58 -15.74
N GLU A 485 -9.63 -38.64 -16.61
CA GLU A 485 -9.48 -37.22 -16.27
C GLU A 485 -10.82 -36.57 -15.93
N PHE A 486 -10.77 -35.53 -15.10
CA PHE A 486 -11.96 -34.77 -14.76
C PHE A 486 -12.62 -34.19 -16.02
N SER A 487 -13.95 -34.30 -16.09
CA SER A 487 -14.72 -33.67 -17.14
C SER A 487 -15.99 -33.04 -16.58
N ARG A 488 -16.37 -31.87 -17.13
CA ARG A 488 -17.49 -31.05 -16.61
C ARG A 488 -18.84 -31.76 -16.68
N ASP A 489 -19.03 -32.65 -17.63
CA ASP A 489 -20.25 -33.43 -17.84
C ASP A 489 -20.49 -34.49 -16.76
N ARG A 490 -19.43 -35.12 -16.23
CA ARG A 490 -19.54 -36.14 -15.17
C ARG A 490 -19.18 -35.63 -13.77
N LYS A 491 -18.52 -34.47 -13.69
CA LYS A 491 -18.05 -33.81 -12.46
C LYS A 491 -17.29 -34.73 -11.49
N SER A 492 -16.54 -35.69 -12.01
CA SER A 492 -15.72 -36.61 -11.22
C SER A 492 -14.39 -36.86 -11.93
N MET A 493 -13.43 -37.40 -11.19
CA MET A 493 -12.16 -37.96 -11.67
C MET A 493 -12.04 -39.37 -11.09
N SER A 494 -11.41 -40.29 -11.82
CA SER A 494 -11.07 -41.59 -11.25
C SER A 494 -9.73 -42.13 -11.71
N VAL A 495 -9.14 -43.00 -10.90
CA VAL A 495 -7.89 -43.68 -11.19
C VAL A 495 -8.05 -45.19 -11.08
N LEU A 496 -7.53 -45.90 -12.06
CA LEU A 496 -7.43 -47.35 -12.06
C LEU A 496 -6.14 -47.74 -11.34
N VAL A 497 -6.27 -48.47 -10.24
CA VAL A 497 -5.14 -48.95 -9.46
C VAL A 497 -5.12 -50.46 -9.38
N LYS A 498 -3.92 -51.04 -9.34
CA LYS A 498 -3.70 -52.47 -9.21
C LYS A 498 -2.91 -52.77 -7.95
N SER A 499 -3.39 -53.73 -7.14
CA SER A 499 -2.67 -54.30 -6.01
C SER A 499 -2.73 -55.83 -6.10
N GLY A 500 -1.58 -56.47 -6.30
CA GLY A 500 -1.52 -57.89 -6.63
C GLY A 500 -2.31 -58.21 -7.92
N ASN A 501 -3.31 -59.08 -7.82
CA ASN A 501 -4.22 -59.43 -8.92
C ASN A 501 -5.56 -58.66 -8.92
N SER A 502 -5.81 -57.81 -7.91
CA SER A 502 -7.05 -57.02 -7.83
C SER A 502 -6.87 -55.67 -8.51
N GLN A 503 -7.86 -55.29 -9.32
CA GLN A 503 -7.97 -53.96 -9.93
C GLN A 503 -9.13 -53.22 -9.28
N ARG A 504 -8.86 -52.02 -8.77
CA ARG A 504 -9.84 -51.14 -8.13
C ARG A 504 -9.92 -49.81 -8.88
N LEU A 505 -11.09 -49.21 -8.89
CA LEU A 505 -11.29 -47.84 -9.34
C LEU A 505 -11.48 -46.95 -8.12
N LEU A 506 -10.68 -45.89 -7.99
CA LEU A 506 -10.82 -44.88 -6.94
C LEU A 506 -11.38 -43.62 -7.57
N VAL A 507 -12.42 -43.04 -6.97
CA VAL A 507 -13.21 -41.97 -7.58
C VAL A 507 -13.36 -40.82 -6.59
N LYS A 508 -13.19 -39.58 -7.10
CA LYS A 508 -13.54 -38.35 -6.38
C LYS A 508 -14.39 -37.46 -7.27
N GLY A 509 -15.31 -36.69 -6.71
CA GLY A 509 -16.10 -35.76 -7.51
C GLY A 509 -17.16 -34.99 -6.74
N ALA A 510 -17.99 -34.28 -7.50
CA ALA A 510 -19.13 -33.54 -6.98
C ALA A 510 -20.09 -34.51 -6.25
N PRO A 511 -20.51 -34.20 -5.01
CA PRO A 511 -21.30 -35.12 -4.20
C PRO A 511 -22.57 -35.61 -4.90
N GLU A 512 -23.31 -34.73 -5.57
CA GLU A 512 -24.54 -35.10 -6.27
C GLU A 512 -24.28 -36.14 -7.36
N SER A 513 -23.23 -35.95 -8.16
CA SER A 513 -22.92 -36.83 -9.30
C SER A 513 -22.32 -38.16 -8.86
N VAL A 514 -21.56 -38.17 -7.76
CA VAL A 514 -20.97 -39.41 -7.23
C VAL A 514 -22.04 -40.23 -6.50
N LEU A 515 -22.86 -39.61 -5.64
CA LEU A 515 -23.91 -40.29 -4.89
C LEU A 515 -24.94 -40.96 -5.80
N ASP A 516 -25.34 -40.32 -6.90
CA ASP A 516 -26.28 -40.89 -7.88
C ASP A 516 -25.77 -42.18 -8.53
N ARG A 517 -24.44 -42.40 -8.51
CA ARG A 517 -23.78 -43.58 -9.08
C ARG A 517 -23.32 -44.59 -8.02
N CYS A 518 -23.62 -44.33 -6.75
CA CYS A 518 -23.33 -45.23 -5.63
C CYS A 518 -24.50 -46.16 -5.32
N THR A 519 -24.22 -47.45 -5.13
CA THR A 519 -25.21 -48.45 -4.68
C THR A 519 -24.94 -48.91 -3.26
N SER A 520 -23.70 -48.79 -2.78
CA SER A 520 -23.25 -49.19 -1.46
C SER A 520 -22.56 -48.04 -0.74
N VAL A 521 -22.41 -48.13 0.58
CA VAL A 521 -21.71 -47.16 1.43
C VAL A 521 -20.90 -47.88 2.50
N VAL A 522 -19.79 -47.29 2.91
CA VAL A 522 -18.99 -47.71 4.06
C VAL A 522 -19.55 -47.09 5.33
N VAL A 523 -19.79 -47.91 6.37
CA VAL A 523 -20.31 -47.46 7.68
C VAL A 523 -19.35 -47.77 8.82
N GLY A 524 -19.29 -46.83 9.77
CA GLY A 524 -18.48 -46.90 10.98
C GLY A 524 -16.97 -46.86 10.71
N GLN A 525 -16.19 -46.83 11.78
CA GLN A 525 -14.72 -46.76 11.70
C GLN A 525 -14.09 -48.09 11.21
N ASN A 526 -14.80 -49.21 11.38
CA ASN A 526 -14.34 -50.54 10.95
C ASN A 526 -14.45 -50.79 9.43
N GLY A 527 -15.04 -49.87 8.67
CA GLY A 527 -15.08 -49.96 7.21
C GLY A 527 -16.08 -50.97 6.66
N LYS A 528 -17.21 -51.21 7.34
CA LYS A 528 -18.19 -52.23 6.91
C LYS A 528 -18.99 -51.72 5.70
N LYS A 529 -19.00 -52.49 4.61
CA LYS A 529 -19.78 -52.21 3.41
C LYS A 529 -21.25 -52.62 3.58
N VAL A 530 -22.18 -51.70 3.34
CA VAL A 530 -23.63 -51.93 3.39
C VAL A 530 -24.33 -51.31 2.17
N GLN A 531 -25.56 -51.71 1.89
CA GLN A 531 -26.36 -51.11 0.82
C GLN A 531 -26.70 -49.65 1.18
N LEU A 532 -26.56 -48.74 0.21
CA LEU A 532 -26.93 -47.34 0.41
C LEU A 532 -28.46 -47.24 0.50
N THR A 533 -28.97 -46.86 1.67
CA THR A 533 -30.42 -46.67 1.90
C THR A 533 -30.84 -45.24 1.59
N LYS A 534 -32.12 -45.02 1.28
CA LYS A 534 -32.68 -43.66 1.08
C LYS A 534 -32.48 -42.75 2.29
N HIS A 535 -32.55 -43.31 3.51
CA HIS A 535 -32.30 -42.56 4.74
C HIS A 535 -30.85 -42.06 4.81
N MET A 536 -29.87 -42.95 4.55
CA MET A 536 -28.45 -42.58 4.49
C MET A 536 -28.18 -41.51 3.42
N GLN A 537 -28.82 -41.63 2.26
CA GLN A 537 -28.71 -40.62 1.20
C GLN A 537 -29.29 -39.26 1.63
N GLN A 538 -30.40 -39.25 2.36
CA GLN A 538 -31.02 -38.02 2.89
C GLN A 538 -30.13 -37.31 3.92
N ILE A 539 -29.54 -38.04 4.88
CA ILE A 539 -28.64 -37.42 5.88
C ILE A 539 -27.39 -36.84 5.23
N LEU A 540 -26.81 -37.54 4.23
CA LEU A 540 -25.65 -37.05 3.49
C LEU A 540 -25.99 -35.78 2.70
N ASN A 541 -27.13 -35.76 2.01
CA ASN A 541 -27.59 -34.60 1.25
C ASN A 541 -27.85 -33.39 2.16
N GLN A 542 -28.39 -33.61 3.36
CA GLN A 542 -28.59 -32.55 4.34
C GLN A 542 -27.25 -31.95 4.79
N GLU A 543 -26.28 -32.80 5.11
CA GLU A 543 -24.94 -32.36 5.52
C GLU A 543 -24.21 -31.59 4.42
N ILE A 544 -24.32 -32.05 3.16
CA ILE A 544 -23.78 -31.34 1.99
C ILE A 544 -24.34 -29.92 1.90
N VAL A 545 -25.65 -29.75 2.14
CA VAL A 545 -26.30 -28.43 2.12
C VAL A 545 -25.81 -27.56 3.28
N ASP A 546 -25.66 -28.12 4.48
CA ASP A 546 -25.24 -27.36 5.66
C ASP A 546 -23.76 -26.96 5.58
N TYR A 547 -22.89 -27.82 5.05
CA TYR A 547 -21.50 -27.48 4.74
C TYR A 547 -21.39 -26.43 3.63
N ALA A 548 -22.24 -26.49 2.60
CA ALA A 548 -22.27 -25.46 1.57
C ALA A 548 -22.68 -24.10 2.14
N LYS A 549 -23.63 -24.05 3.09
CA LYS A 549 -23.98 -22.81 3.82
C LYS A 549 -22.82 -22.31 4.68
N ALA A 550 -22.05 -23.21 5.27
CA ALA A 550 -20.81 -22.88 5.99
C ALA A 550 -19.66 -22.45 5.06
N GLY A 551 -19.86 -22.41 3.73
CA GLY A 551 -18.87 -21.99 2.76
C GLY A 551 -17.84 -23.05 2.39
N LEU A 552 -18.06 -24.30 2.79
CA LEU A 552 -17.19 -25.42 2.45
C LEU A 552 -17.48 -25.92 1.02
N ARG A 553 -16.42 -26.21 0.28
CA ARG A 553 -16.45 -27.03 -0.92
C ARG A 553 -16.41 -28.51 -0.52
N ILE A 554 -17.42 -29.27 -0.90
CA ILE A 554 -17.53 -30.69 -0.57
C ILE A 554 -17.11 -31.56 -1.76
N LEU A 555 -16.31 -32.60 -1.52
CA LEU A 555 -16.04 -33.69 -2.46
C LEU A 555 -16.51 -35.02 -1.88
N ALA A 556 -17.17 -35.82 -2.71
CA ALA A 556 -17.47 -37.20 -2.39
C ALA A 556 -16.36 -38.14 -2.88
N LEU A 557 -16.03 -39.12 -2.05
CA LEU A 557 -15.00 -40.13 -2.31
C LEU A 557 -15.68 -41.50 -2.40
N ALA A 558 -15.40 -42.23 -3.46
CA ALA A 558 -16.01 -43.53 -3.73
C ALA A 558 -15.02 -44.50 -4.36
N THR A 559 -15.35 -45.80 -4.30
CA THR A 559 -14.53 -46.88 -4.86
C THR A 559 -15.35 -47.91 -5.61
N VAL A 560 -14.70 -48.60 -6.55
CA VAL A 560 -15.16 -49.86 -7.15
C VAL A 560 -14.10 -50.92 -6.88
N ASP A 561 -14.42 -51.90 -6.03
CA ASP A 561 -13.45 -52.88 -5.54
C ASP A 561 -13.07 -53.97 -6.56
N ASP A 562 -13.94 -54.27 -7.52
CA ASP A 562 -13.69 -55.24 -8.59
C ASP A 562 -14.14 -54.69 -9.95
N ILE A 563 -13.21 -54.01 -10.63
CA ILE A 563 -13.45 -53.45 -11.97
C ILE A 563 -12.98 -54.38 -13.09
N GLY A 564 -12.27 -55.47 -12.77
CA GLY A 564 -11.58 -56.31 -13.76
C GLY A 564 -12.53 -56.98 -14.77
N SER A 565 -13.80 -57.13 -14.41
CA SER A 565 -14.88 -57.67 -15.24
C SER A 565 -15.65 -56.61 -16.05
N ASN A 566 -15.36 -55.31 -15.88
CA ASN A 566 -16.09 -54.24 -16.57
C ASN A 566 -15.71 -54.19 -18.08
N PRO A 567 -16.68 -54.32 -19.01
CA PRO A 567 -16.42 -54.30 -20.45
C PRO A 567 -15.76 -53.02 -20.95
N HIS A 568 -15.99 -51.89 -20.28
CA HIS A 568 -15.48 -50.59 -20.67
C HIS A 568 -14.01 -50.38 -20.31
N LEU A 569 -13.42 -51.24 -19.45
CA LEU A 569 -12.07 -51.05 -18.92
C LEU A 569 -10.99 -50.96 -20.01
N LYS A 570 -11.16 -51.72 -21.10
CA LYS A 570 -10.20 -51.78 -22.22
C LYS A 570 -10.54 -50.85 -23.39
N SER A 571 -11.75 -50.28 -23.41
CA SER A 571 -12.27 -49.50 -24.54
C SER A 571 -12.54 -48.03 -24.22
N ALA A 572 -12.58 -47.65 -22.94
CA ALA A 572 -12.92 -46.30 -22.52
C ALA A 572 -11.90 -45.26 -22.99
N LYS A 573 -12.32 -44.35 -23.86
CA LYS A 573 -11.50 -43.25 -24.38
C LYS A 573 -12.19 -41.89 -24.31
N THR A 574 -13.49 -41.88 -24.06
CA THR A 574 -14.28 -40.65 -24.00
C THR A 574 -14.91 -40.46 -22.62
N SER A 575 -15.27 -39.23 -22.27
CA SER A 575 -15.97 -38.91 -21.02
C SER A 575 -17.22 -39.79 -20.79
N LYS A 576 -17.97 -40.08 -21.86
CA LYS A 576 -19.15 -40.96 -21.79
C LYS A 576 -18.79 -42.39 -21.38
N ASP A 577 -17.65 -42.89 -21.84
CA ASP A 577 -17.17 -44.22 -21.45
C ASP A 577 -16.71 -44.25 -20.00
N TYR A 578 -16.14 -43.15 -19.50
CA TYR A 578 -15.72 -43.02 -18.09
C TYR A 578 -16.92 -43.11 -17.16
N ILE A 579 -18.07 -42.53 -17.53
CA ILE A 579 -19.32 -42.68 -16.76
C ILE A 579 -19.74 -44.17 -16.66
N GLY A 580 -19.49 -44.97 -17.69
CA GLY A 580 -19.76 -46.42 -17.68
C GLY A 580 -18.84 -47.23 -16.77
N LEU A 581 -17.64 -46.72 -16.47
CA LEU A 581 -16.73 -47.30 -15.48
C LEU A 581 -17.13 -46.95 -14.05
N GLU A 582 -17.66 -45.75 -13.85
CA GLU A 582 -18.06 -45.19 -12.55
C GLU A 582 -19.50 -45.55 -12.18
N GLN A 583 -19.87 -46.82 -12.28
CA GLN A 583 -21.20 -47.31 -11.90
C GLN A 583 -21.13 -48.29 -10.74
N ASN A 584 -22.22 -48.40 -9.98
CA ASN A 584 -22.35 -49.31 -8.84
C ASN A 584 -21.24 -49.11 -7.78
N MET A 585 -20.89 -47.85 -7.55
CA MET A 585 -19.79 -47.49 -6.66
C MET A 585 -20.16 -47.68 -5.18
N THR A 586 -19.13 -47.77 -4.34
CA THR A 586 -19.26 -47.74 -2.88
C THR A 586 -18.80 -46.38 -2.38
N LEU A 587 -19.70 -45.60 -1.77
CA LEU A 587 -19.34 -44.34 -1.14
C LEU A 587 -18.49 -44.61 0.10
N VAL A 588 -17.34 -43.95 0.23
CA VAL A 588 -16.44 -44.06 1.39
C VAL A 588 -16.70 -42.93 2.38
N GLY A 589 -16.82 -41.69 1.89
CA GLY A 589 -17.02 -40.52 2.73
C GLY A 589 -17.03 -39.22 1.93
N LEU A 590 -17.18 -38.12 2.64
CA LEU A 590 -17.12 -36.74 2.15
C LEU A 590 -15.94 -36.01 2.79
N VAL A 591 -15.36 -35.08 2.07
CA VAL A 591 -14.37 -34.13 2.60
C VAL A 591 -14.83 -32.70 2.29
N GLY A 592 -14.82 -31.86 3.31
CA GLY A 592 -15.13 -30.43 3.22
C GLY A 592 -13.85 -29.62 3.29
N MET A 593 -13.65 -28.74 2.33
CA MET A 593 -12.48 -27.86 2.25
C MET A 593 -12.91 -26.42 2.02
N LEU A 594 -12.07 -25.47 2.43
CA LEU A 594 -12.27 -24.05 2.17
C LEU A 594 -10.92 -23.37 1.91
N ASP A 595 -11.00 -22.16 1.38
CA ASP A 595 -9.91 -21.19 1.44
C ASP A 595 -10.02 -20.43 2.78
N PRO A 596 -9.17 -20.75 3.77
CA PRO A 596 -9.35 -20.28 5.13
C PRO A 596 -8.90 -18.83 5.30
N PRO A 597 -9.56 -18.06 6.19
CA PRO A 597 -9.09 -16.73 6.54
C PRO A 597 -7.73 -16.80 7.26
N ARG A 598 -6.91 -15.76 7.10
CA ARG A 598 -5.66 -15.64 7.85
C ARG A 598 -5.95 -15.38 9.33
N PRO A 599 -5.27 -16.05 10.29
CA PRO A 599 -5.53 -15.89 11.72
C PRO A 599 -5.48 -14.43 12.22
N GLU A 600 -4.55 -13.64 11.70
CA GLU A 600 -4.30 -12.25 12.08
C GLU A 600 -5.34 -11.25 11.55
N VAL A 601 -6.12 -11.62 10.52
CA VAL A 601 -7.08 -10.72 9.87
C VAL A 601 -8.17 -10.30 10.84
N GLN A 602 -8.69 -11.21 11.66
CA GLN A 602 -9.76 -10.89 12.60
C GLN A 602 -9.34 -9.80 13.62
N ALA A 603 -8.14 -9.94 14.17
CA ALA A 603 -7.58 -8.95 15.09
C ALA A 603 -7.33 -7.61 14.38
N SER A 604 -6.83 -7.65 13.14
CA SER A 604 -6.56 -6.46 12.33
C SER A 604 -7.84 -5.69 11.98
N ILE A 605 -8.91 -6.39 11.60
CA ILE A 605 -10.23 -5.78 11.34
C ILE A 605 -10.79 -5.14 12.61
N ALA A 606 -10.65 -5.77 13.77
CA ALA A 606 -11.06 -5.19 15.05
C ALA A 606 -10.30 -3.89 15.37
N LYS A 607 -8.97 -3.86 15.12
CA LYS A 607 -8.16 -2.65 15.28
C LYS A 607 -8.56 -1.56 14.29
N CYS A 608 -8.73 -1.87 13.01
CA CYS A 608 -9.23 -0.93 12.00
C CYS A 608 -10.56 -0.30 12.44
N ARG A 609 -11.50 -1.12 12.92
CA ARG A 609 -12.78 -0.64 13.45
C ARG A 609 -12.60 0.27 14.66
N SER A 610 -11.68 -0.04 15.58
CA SER A 610 -11.36 0.81 16.73
C SER A 610 -10.73 2.16 16.34
N ALA A 611 -9.99 2.16 15.22
CA ALA A 611 -9.38 3.34 14.61
C ALA A 611 -10.34 4.15 13.72
N GLY A 612 -11.63 3.75 13.66
CA GLY A 612 -12.66 4.39 12.85
C GLY A 612 -12.59 4.08 11.34
N ILE A 613 -11.83 3.06 10.95
CA ILE A 613 -11.65 2.64 9.55
C ILE A 613 -12.68 1.56 9.23
N ARG A 614 -13.46 1.76 8.16
CA ARG A 614 -14.43 0.77 7.68
C ARG A 614 -13.74 -0.21 6.72
N VAL A 615 -13.93 -1.51 6.94
CA VAL A 615 -13.47 -2.55 6.01
C VAL A 615 -14.65 -3.02 5.16
N ILE A 616 -14.48 -3.03 3.84
CA ILE A 616 -15.44 -3.54 2.87
C ILE A 616 -14.80 -4.71 2.14
N VAL A 617 -15.45 -5.87 2.16
CA VAL A 617 -14.98 -7.07 1.45
C VAL A 617 -15.58 -7.09 0.05
N ILE A 618 -14.75 -7.38 -0.94
CA ILE A 618 -15.11 -7.48 -2.34
C ILE A 618 -14.67 -8.87 -2.81
N THR A 619 -15.56 -9.64 -3.42
CA THR A 619 -15.22 -11.03 -3.81
C THR A 619 -16.03 -11.56 -5.00
N GLY A 620 -15.43 -12.46 -5.77
CA GLY A 620 -16.12 -13.26 -6.80
C GLY A 620 -17.03 -14.35 -6.23
N ASP A 621 -16.85 -14.72 -4.96
CA ASP A 621 -17.60 -15.79 -4.30
C ASP A 621 -19.12 -15.56 -4.34
N ASN A 622 -19.88 -16.64 -4.16
CA ASN A 622 -21.30 -16.52 -3.92
C ASN A 622 -21.59 -15.77 -2.61
N GLN A 623 -22.75 -15.10 -2.55
CA GLN A 623 -23.13 -14.24 -1.44
C GLN A 623 -23.11 -14.95 -0.08
N ASN A 624 -23.63 -16.17 0.02
CA ASN A 624 -23.71 -16.90 1.29
C ASN A 624 -22.32 -17.26 1.84
N THR A 625 -21.43 -17.78 0.98
CA THR A 625 -20.04 -18.09 1.36
C THR A 625 -19.32 -16.82 1.82
N ALA A 626 -19.49 -15.72 1.09
CA ALA A 626 -18.86 -14.46 1.41
C ALA A 626 -19.36 -13.88 2.75
N GLU A 627 -20.66 -13.98 3.04
CA GLU A 627 -21.24 -13.59 4.34
C GLU A 627 -20.68 -14.43 5.49
N THR A 628 -20.55 -15.75 5.30
CA THR A 628 -19.98 -16.64 6.30
C THR A 628 -18.52 -16.29 6.61
N ILE A 629 -17.69 -16.05 5.58
CA ILE A 629 -16.31 -15.60 5.77
C ILE A 629 -16.27 -14.25 6.48
N CYS A 630 -17.11 -13.30 6.09
CA CYS A 630 -17.19 -11.98 6.72
C CYS A 630 -17.55 -12.04 8.21
N ARG A 631 -18.36 -13.03 8.63
CA ARG A 631 -18.65 -13.31 10.05
C ARG A 631 -17.44 -13.89 10.78
N GLN A 632 -16.72 -14.82 10.16
CA GLN A 632 -15.51 -15.41 10.75
C GLN A 632 -14.43 -14.37 11.01
N ILE A 633 -14.17 -13.47 10.05
CA ILE A 633 -13.15 -12.42 10.17
C ILE A 633 -13.63 -11.19 10.95
N GLY A 634 -14.89 -11.13 11.37
CA GLY A 634 -15.42 -10.06 12.23
C GLY A 634 -15.88 -8.79 11.50
N VAL A 635 -16.02 -8.82 10.16
CA VAL A 635 -16.69 -7.75 9.39
C VAL A 635 -18.15 -7.62 9.81
N PHE A 636 -18.84 -8.75 9.97
CA PHE A 636 -20.18 -8.82 10.55
C PHE A 636 -20.14 -9.51 11.91
N GLY A 637 -21.05 -9.17 12.81
CA GLY A 637 -21.35 -9.96 14.00
C GLY A 637 -21.94 -11.33 13.61
N GLN A 638 -21.79 -12.34 14.48
CA GLN A 638 -22.26 -13.71 14.20
C GLN A 638 -23.75 -13.76 13.83
N ASP A 639 -24.60 -13.03 14.57
CA ASP A 639 -26.05 -12.99 14.37
C ASP A 639 -26.54 -11.65 13.79
N GLU A 640 -25.64 -10.86 13.20
CA GLU A 640 -25.98 -9.54 12.66
C GLU A 640 -26.81 -9.64 11.37
N ASP A 641 -27.92 -8.89 11.32
CA ASP A 641 -28.70 -8.70 10.09
C ASP A 641 -27.87 -7.92 9.05
N VAL A 642 -27.65 -8.59 7.92
CA VAL A 642 -26.86 -8.13 6.77
C VAL A 642 -27.71 -7.47 5.69
N THR A 643 -29.03 -7.35 5.91
CA THR A 643 -29.94 -6.67 4.96
C THR A 643 -29.49 -5.23 4.73
N GLY A 644 -29.22 -4.87 3.48
CA GLY A 644 -28.68 -3.54 3.11
C GLY A 644 -27.19 -3.33 3.41
N LYS A 645 -26.47 -4.41 3.81
CA LYS A 645 -25.02 -4.41 4.04
C LYS A 645 -24.24 -5.37 3.13
N SER A 646 -24.94 -6.35 2.55
CA SER A 646 -24.42 -7.36 1.62
C SER A 646 -25.15 -7.23 0.29
N PHE A 647 -24.41 -7.03 -0.80
CA PHE A 647 -24.96 -6.95 -2.15
C PHE A 647 -24.20 -7.86 -3.11
N THR A 648 -24.90 -8.43 -4.09
CA THR A 648 -24.26 -9.01 -5.28
C THR A 648 -23.98 -7.92 -6.31
N GLY A 649 -23.04 -8.14 -7.23
CA GLY A 649 -22.78 -7.22 -8.35
C GLY A 649 -24.06 -6.88 -9.13
N ARG A 650 -24.86 -7.90 -9.46
CA ARG A 650 -26.15 -7.71 -10.13
C ARG A 650 -27.15 -6.89 -9.32
N GLN A 651 -27.30 -7.18 -8.04
CA GLN A 651 -28.18 -6.38 -7.16
C GLN A 651 -27.71 -4.94 -7.10
N PHE A 652 -26.40 -4.69 -7.11
CA PHE A 652 -25.83 -3.36 -7.10
C PHE A 652 -26.08 -2.60 -8.41
N ASP A 653 -26.01 -3.28 -9.56
CA ASP A 653 -26.32 -2.68 -10.87
C ASP A 653 -27.79 -2.28 -11.02
N ASP A 654 -28.69 -3.11 -10.48
CA ASP A 654 -30.13 -2.88 -10.51
C ASP A 654 -30.57 -1.67 -9.66
N LEU A 655 -29.71 -1.14 -8.79
CA LEU A 655 -29.98 0.06 -7.98
C LEU A 655 -29.92 1.34 -8.82
N SER A 656 -30.74 2.34 -8.47
CA SER A 656 -30.57 3.70 -8.98
C SER A 656 -29.26 4.34 -8.48
N GLU A 657 -28.71 5.36 -9.16
CA GLU A 657 -27.44 5.98 -8.73
C GLU A 657 -27.50 6.55 -7.29
N ALA A 658 -28.66 7.05 -6.85
CA ALA A 658 -28.85 7.51 -5.47
C ALA A 658 -28.82 6.34 -4.46
N GLU A 659 -29.40 5.21 -4.83
CA GLU A 659 -29.36 3.98 -4.01
C GLU A 659 -27.98 3.34 -4.01
N LYS A 660 -27.25 3.34 -5.13
CA LYS A 660 -25.85 2.92 -5.20
C LYS A 660 -24.99 3.74 -4.25
N MET A 661 -25.19 5.06 -4.21
CA MET A 661 -24.48 5.93 -3.27
C MET A 661 -24.82 5.59 -1.81
N LYS A 662 -26.09 5.29 -1.51
CA LYS A 662 -26.49 4.83 -0.16
C LYS A 662 -25.86 3.48 0.19
N ALA A 663 -25.87 2.53 -0.75
CA ALA A 663 -25.28 1.21 -0.59
C ALA A 663 -23.76 1.30 -0.37
N ALA A 664 -23.04 2.13 -1.12
CA ALA A 664 -21.60 2.33 -0.91
C ALA A 664 -21.27 2.83 0.51
N LYS A 665 -22.14 3.65 1.12
CA LYS A 665 -21.97 4.16 2.49
C LYS A 665 -22.30 3.15 3.59
N SER A 666 -23.23 2.22 3.35
CA SER A 666 -23.69 1.26 4.37
C SER A 666 -23.15 -0.16 4.22
N ALA A 667 -22.79 -0.56 3.01
CA ALA A 667 -22.36 -1.91 2.70
C ALA A 667 -20.95 -2.22 3.22
N SER A 668 -20.75 -3.47 3.60
CA SER A 668 -19.45 -4.02 3.99
C SER A 668 -19.10 -5.29 3.22
N LEU A 669 -19.99 -5.77 2.34
CA LEU A 669 -19.73 -6.91 1.47
C LEU A 669 -20.34 -6.72 0.09
N PHE A 670 -19.52 -6.92 -0.95
CA PHE A 670 -19.93 -7.05 -2.33
C PHE A 670 -19.45 -8.41 -2.88
N SER A 671 -20.38 -9.22 -3.38
CA SER A 671 -20.14 -10.59 -3.87
C SER A 671 -20.47 -10.71 -5.36
N ARG A 672 -19.90 -11.70 -6.07
CA ARG A 672 -20.04 -11.85 -7.53
C ARG A 672 -19.85 -10.53 -8.30
N VAL A 673 -18.76 -9.83 -7.98
CA VAL A 673 -18.47 -8.49 -8.49
C VAL A 673 -17.53 -8.55 -9.69
N GLU A 674 -17.79 -7.71 -10.69
CA GLU A 674 -16.94 -7.54 -11.87
C GLU A 674 -15.88 -6.46 -11.63
N PRO A 675 -14.80 -6.41 -12.44
CA PRO A 675 -13.75 -5.37 -12.33
C PRO A 675 -14.31 -3.94 -12.35
N SER A 676 -15.32 -3.70 -13.19
CA SER A 676 -16.03 -2.41 -13.32
C SER A 676 -16.72 -2.00 -12.00
N HIS A 677 -17.27 -2.97 -11.26
CA HIS A 677 -17.91 -2.71 -9.97
C HIS A 677 -16.91 -2.25 -8.92
N LYS A 678 -15.69 -2.82 -8.91
CA LYS A 678 -14.61 -2.42 -8.00
C LYS A 678 -14.27 -0.95 -8.20
N GLN A 679 -14.06 -0.55 -9.45
CA GLN A 679 -13.76 0.85 -9.79
C GLN A 679 -14.92 1.79 -9.46
N LYS A 680 -16.16 1.42 -9.80
CA LYS A 680 -17.35 2.24 -9.51
C LYS A 680 -17.59 2.41 -8.01
N LEU A 681 -17.32 1.39 -7.20
CA LEU A 681 -17.42 1.47 -5.74
C LEU A 681 -16.39 2.47 -5.18
N VAL A 682 -15.14 2.42 -5.65
CA VAL A 682 -14.09 3.38 -5.27
C VAL A 682 -14.52 4.81 -5.61
N ASP A 683 -15.02 5.04 -6.83
CA ASP A 683 -15.49 6.36 -7.29
C ASP A 683 -16.63 6.90 -6.41
N LEU A 684 -17.62 6.06 -6.09
CA LEU A 684 -18.72 6.45 -5.20
C LEU A 684 -18.21 6.81 -3.79
N LEU A 685 -17.30 6.02 -3.22
CA LEU A 685 -16.73 6.31 -1.90
C LEU A 685 -15.92 7.61 -1.89
N GLN A 686 -15.14 7.89 -2.95
CA GLN A 686 -14.44 9.16 -3.13
C GLN A 686 -15.42 10.34 -3.23
N GLN A 687 -16.52 10.19 -3.98
CA GLN A 687 -17.59 11.20 -4.06
C GLN A 687 -18.30 11.44 -2.71
N ALA A 688 -18.30 10.43 -1.83
CA ALA A 688 -18.78 10.59 -0.45
C ALA A 688 -17.80 11.34 0.47
N GLY A 689 -16.60 11.69 -0.01
CA GLY A 689 -15.55 12.36 0.74
C GLY A 689 -14.67 11.42 1.57
N GLU A 690 -14.76 10.11 1.35
CA GLU A 690 -13.91 9.12 2.02
C GLU A 690 -12.51 9.08 1.40
N VAL A 691 -11.52 8.62 2.17
CA VAL A 691 -10.19 8.26 1.66
C VAL A 691 -10.14 6.74 1.55
N VAL A 692 -10.04 6.26 0.31
CA VAL A 692 -10.26 4.86 -0.03
C VAL A 692 -8.92 4.19 -0.32
N ALA A 693 -8.59 3.18 0.47
CA ALA A 693 -7.58 2.19 0.11
C ALA A 693 -8.25 1.00 -0.57
N MET A 694 -7.71 0.55 -1.71
CA MET A 694 -8.16 -0.65 -2.41
C MET A 694 -7.05 -1.69 -2.37
N THR A 695 -7.35 -2.93 -2.02
CA THR A 695 -6.39 -4.05 -2.11
C THR A 695 -6.73 -4.97 -3.27
N GLY A 696 -5.72 -5.57 -3.87
CA GLY A 696 -5.90 -6.54 -4.95
C GLY A 696 -4.59 -7.23 -5.33
N ASP A 697 -4.69 -8.37 -5.98
CA ASP A 697 -3.57 -9.19 -6.43
C ASP A 697 -3.63 -9.46 -7.94
N GLY A 698 -4.82 -9.44 -8.53
CA GLY A 698 -5.05 -9.73 -9.93
C GLY A 698 -5.02 -8.51 -10.86
N VAL A 699 -4.93 -8.76 -12.16
CA VAL A 699 -4.98 -7.74 -13.22
C VAL A 699 -6.37 -7.08 -13.26
N ASN A 700 -7.42 -7.82 -12.89
CA ASN A 700 -8.78 -7.32 -12.72
C ASN A 700 -8.91 -6.21 -11.65
N ASP A 701 -8.00 -6.15 -10.68
CA ASP A 701 -8.03 -5.12 -9.63
C ASP A 701 -7.31 -3.84 -10.05
N ALA A 702 -6.44 -3.93 -11.04
CA ALA A 702 -5.54 -2.84 -11.40
C ALA A 702 -6.26 -1.51 -11.75
N PRO A 703 -7.39 -1.48 -12.47
CA PRO A 703 -8.15 -0.24 -12.67
C PRO A 703 -8.69 0.38 -11.39
N ALA A 704 -9.09 -0.44 -10.40
CA ALA A 704 -9.59 0.02 -9.11
C ALA A 704 -8.45 0.42 -8.17
N LEU A 705 -7.33 -0.30 -8.18
CA LEU A 705 -6.09 0.04 -7.46
C LEU A 705 -5.59 1.42 -7.87
N LYS A 706 -5.49 1.70 -9.18
CA LYS A 706 -5.04 2.99 -9.69
C LYS A 706 -6.00 4.14 -9.39
N LYS A 707 -7.31 3.84 -9.34
CA LYS A 707 -8.37 4.82 -9.09
C LYS A 707 -8.46 5.22 -7.62
N ALA A 708 -8.14 4.29 -6.72
CA ALA A 708 -8.18 4.51 -5.28
C ALA A 708 -7.24 5.64 -4.87
N ASP A 709 -7.49 6.23 -3.70
CA ASP A 709 -6.54 7.19 -3.13
C ASP A 709 -5.23 6.49 -2.76
N ILE A 710 -5.30 5.18 -2.50
CA ILE A 710 -4.16 4.30 -2.25
C ILE A 710 -4.48 2.91 -2.83
N GLY A 711 -3.76 2.53 -3.89
CA GLY A 711 -3.74 1.16 -4.36
C GLY A 711 -2.76 0.31 -3.55
N VAL A 712 -3.20 -0.85 -3.06
CA VAL A 712 -2.38 -1.79 -2.30
C VAL A 712 -2.33 -3.13 -3.03
N ALA A 713 -1.17 -3.49 -3.57
CA ALA A 713 -0.97 -4.78 -4.23
C ALA A 713 -0.36 -5.82 -3.30
N MET A 714 -0.69 -7.07 -3.55
CA MET A 714 -0.06 -8.22 -2.90
C MET A 714 1.33 -8.48 -3.51
N GLY A 715 2.28 -8.94 -2.70
CA GLY A 715 3.64 -9.30 -3.09
C GLY A 715 3.69 -10.54 -3.98
N SER A 716 2.78 -11.50 -3.77
CA SER A 716 2.52 -12.59 -4.73
C SER A 716 1.63 -12.18 -5.90
N GLY A 717 1.05 -10.98 -5.85
CA GLY A 717 0.19 -10.43 -6.90
C GLY A 717 0.91 -10.24 -8.25
N THR A 718 0.10 -10.07 -9.29
CA THR A 718 0.56 -9.87 -10.66
C THR A 718 1.39 -8.60 -10.81
N ASP A 719 2.31 -8.58 -11.78
CA ASP A 719 3.13 -7.40 -12.04
C ASP A 719 2.27 -6.19 -12.41
N VAL A 720 1.13 -6.40 -13.08
CA VAL A 720 0.18 -5.33 -13.40
C VAL A 720 -0.48 -4.76 -12.15
N ALA A 721 -0.91 -5.61 -11.20
CA ALA A 721 -1.46 -5.13 -9.92
C ALA A 721 -0.41 -4.31 -9.15
N LYS A 722 0.84 -4.80 -9.08
CA LYS A 722 1.95 -4.09 -8.43
C LYS A 722 2.27 -2.77 -9.10
N LEU A 723 2.21 -2.69 -10.44
CA LEU A 723 2.41 -1.47 -11.22
C LEU A 723 1.28 -0.45 -11.01
N ALA A 724 0.05 -0.91 -10.86
CA ALA A 724 -1.11 -0.04 -10.62
C ALA A 724 -1.19 0.48 -9.18
N ALA A 725 -0.59 -0.22 -8.22
CA ALA A 725 -0.64 0.11 -6.79
C ALA A 725 0.42 1.13 -6.36
N ASP A 726 0.09 1.90 -5.33
CA ASP A 726 1.00 2.84 -4.66
C ASP A 726 1.85 2.16 -3.58
N MET A 727 1.39 1.03 -3.07
CA MET A 727 2.05 0.22 -2.04
C MET A 727 1.97 -1.27 -2.37
N VAL A 728 3.02 -2.02 -2.07
CA VAL A 728 3.09 -3.48 -2.24
C VAL A 728 3.37 -4.15 -0.89
N LEU A 729 2.55 -5.14 -0.52
CA LEU A 729 2.71 -5.93 0.70
C LEU A 729 3.55 -7.17 0.40
N VAL A 730 4.82 -7.18 0.80
CA VAL A 730 5.76 -8.27 0.46
C VAL A 730 5.34 -9.60 1.08
N ASP A 731 4.62 -9.58 2.21
CA ASP A 731 4.20 -10.75 2.97
C ASP A 731 2.74 -11.18 2.73
N ASP A 732 2.06 -10.52 1.80
CA ASP A 732 0.65 -10.77 1.47
C ASP A 732 -0.30 -10.69 2.66
N ASN A 733 0.00 -9.83 3.64
CA ASN A 733 -0.74 -9.80 4.90
C ASN A 733 -1.56 -8.51 5.08
N PHE A 734 -2.88 -8.65 5.27
CA PHE A 734 -3.75 -7.52 5.62
C PHE A 734 -3.32 -6.80 6.91
N ALA A 735 -2.75 -7.52 7.89
CA ALA A 735 -2.25 -6.91 9.12
C ALA A 735 -1.15 -5.87 8.87
N THR A 736 -0.40 -6.02 7.78
CA THR A 736 0.63 -5.06 7.36
C THR A 736 0.01 -3.72 6.96
N ILE A 737 -1.21 -3.70 6.42
CA ILE A 737 -1.95 -2.47 6.12
C ILE A 737 -2.27 -1.70 7.41
N GLU A 738 -2.67 -2.39 8.49
CA GLU A 738 -2.91 -1.76 9.79
C GLU A 738 -1.65 -1.06 10.32
N GLY A 739 -0.52 -1.77 10.30
CA GLY A 739 0.77 -1.20 10.72
C GLY A 739 1.24 -0.05 9.83
N ALA A 740 0.91 -0.07 8.53
CA ALA A 740 1.22 1.02 7.61
C ALA A 740 0.31 2.24 7.82
N VAL A 741 -0.98 2.04 8.15
CA VAL A 741 -1.88 3.15 8.54
C VAL A 741 -1.41 3.81 9.84
N GLU A 742 -1.00 3.03 10.84
CA GLU A 742 -0.42 3.56 12.09
C GLU A 742 0.81 4.45 11.78
N GLU A 743 1.72 3.96 10.95
CA GLU A 743 2.91 4.70 10.55
C GLU A 743 2.56 5.96 9.73
N GLY A 744 1.61 5.87 8.80
CA GLY A 744 1.13 7.03 8.02
C GLY A 744 0.53 8.12 8.91
N ARG A 745 -0.24 7.74 9.94
CA ARG A 745 -0.76 8.68 10.95
C ARG A 745 0.37 9.33 11.75
N SER A 746 1.39 8.57 12.13
CA SER A 746 2.57 9.09 12.83
C SER A 746 3.33 10.10 11.97
N ILE A 747 3.54 9.79 10.69
CA ILE A 747 4.27 10.66 9.75
C ILE A 747 3.51 11.96 9.52
N TYR A 748 2.17 11.91 9.40
CA TYR A 748 1.36 13.12 9.32
C TYR A 748 1.49 13.98 10.58
N ASN A 749 1.42 13.38 11.78
CA ASN A 749 1.60 14.12 13.03
C ASN A 749 2.97 14.79 13.13
N ASN A 750 4.02 14.09 12.70
CA ASN A 750 5.38 14.62 12.68
C ASN A 750 5.51 15.73 11.62
N THR A 751 4.85 15.56 10.47
CA THR A 751 4.77 16.56 9.40
C THR A 751 4.12 17.84 9.87
N GLN A 752 2.98 17.73 10.55
CA GLN A 752 2.38 18.88 11.21
C GLN A 752 3.36 19.50 12.21
N GLN A 753 4.02 18.74 13.08
CA GLN A 753 4.92 19.28 14.10
C GLN A 753 6.08 20.11 13.54
N PHE A 754 6.78 19.63 12.51
CA PHE A 754 7.86 20.44 11.94
C PHE A 754 7.35 21.59 11.07
N ILE A 755 6.20 21.44 10.38
CA ILE A 755 5.55 22.57 9.67
C ILE A 755 5.25 23.69 10.66
N ARG A 756 4.70 23.33 11.81
CA ARG A 756 4.36 24.24 12.90
C ARG A 756 5.59 24.96 13.44
N TYR A 757 6.66 24.22 13.69
CA TYR A 757 7.92 24.78 14.15
C TYR A 757 8.48 25.81 13.16
N LEU A 758 8.62 25.44 11.88
CA LEU A 758 9.14 26.33 10.84
C LEU A 758 8.27 27.59 10.70
N ILE A 759 6.94 27.44 10.60
CA ILE A 759 6.03 28.60 10.47
C ILE A 759 6.11 29.53 11.68
N SER A 760 6.21 28.99 12.89
CA SER A 760 6.33 29.80 14.10
C SER A 760 7.59 30.66 14.08
N SER A 761 8.71 30.11 13.58
CA SER A 761 9.97 30.83 13.38
C SER A 761 9.79 31.96 12.37
N ASN A 762 9.28 31.67 11.16
CA ASN A 762 9.04 32.67 10.11
C ASN A 762 8.08 33.79 10.56
N ILE A 763 7.03 33.49 11.34
CA ILE A 763 6.16 34.53 11.93
C ILE A 763 6.98 35.46 12.84
N GLY A 764 7.90 34.89 13.64
CA GLY A 764 8.81 35.64 14.49
C GLY A 764 9.74 36.56 13.71
N GLU A 765 10.33 36.06 12.62
CA GLU A 765 11.18 36.85 11.72
C GLU A 765 10.40 38.02 11.10
N VAL A 766 9.19 37.75 10.61
CA VAL A 766 8.28 38.78 10.05
C VAL A 766 7.93 39.83 11.09
N VAL A 767 7.58 39.42 12.32
CA VAL A 767 7.29 40.36 13.41
C VAL A 767 8.54 41.17 13.78
N SER A 768 9.72 40.56 13.81
CA SER A 768 11.00 41.24 14.10
C SER A 768 11.27 42.37 13.10
N ILE A 769 11.19 42.07 11.81
CA ILE A 769 11.39 43.06 10.75
C ILE A 769 10.29 44.12 10.78
N PHE A 770 9.03 43.71 10.93
CA PHE A 770 7.88 44.62 11.00
C PHE A 770 8.02 45.60 12.17
N LEU A 771 8.34 45.12 13.37
CA LEU A 771 8.52 45.96 14.56
C LEU A 771 9.70 46.91 14.41
N THR A 772 10.82 46.43 13.86
CA THR A 772 12.01 47.26 13.59
C THR A 772 11.68 48.38 12.61
N ALA A 773 11.04 48.05 11.48
CA ALA A 773 10.64 49.01 10.46
C ALA A 773 9.56 49.99 10.97
N ALA A 774 8.54 49.50 11.68
CA ALA A 774 7.48 50.34 12.24
C ALA A 774 8.00 51.28 13.35
N ALA A 775 8.98 50.81 14.13
CA ALA A 775 9.67 51.63 15.12
C ALA A 775 10.66 52.62 14.50
N GLY A 776 10.99 52.51 13.20
CA GLY A 776 11.98 53.35 12.51
C GLY A 776 13.41 53.10 12.98
N MET A 777 13.71 51.90 13.47
CA MET A 777 15.05 51.52 13.91
C MET A 777 15.87 50.96 12.73
N PRO A 778 17.21 50.95 12.82
CA PRO A 778 18.02 50.24 11.82
C PRO A 778 17.68 48.75 11.81
N GLU A 779 17.89 48.11 10.66
CA GLU A 779 17.57 46.70 10.44
C GLU A 779 18.27 45.80 11.47
N ALA A 780 17.47 45.10 12.29
CA ALA A 780 17.98 44.25 13.37
C ALA A 780 18.61 42.95 12.82
N LEU A 781 18.04 42.42 11.73
CA LEU A 781 18.47 41.20 11.06
C LEU A 781 18.50 41.45 9.55
N ILE A 782 19.53 40.97 8.88
CA ILE A 782 19.68 41.07 7.43
C ILE A 782 19.19 39.79 6.74
N PRO A 783 18.78 39.84 5.45
CA PRO A 783 18.24 38.68 4.73
C PRO A 783 19.16 37.45 4.77
N VAL A 784 20.47 37.65 4.59
CA VAL A 784 21.46 36.55 4.59
C VAL A 784 21.49 35.78 5.93
N GLN A 785 21.24 36.46 7.05
CA GLN A 785 21.17 35.82 8.37
C GLN A 785 19.90 34.97 8.51
N LEU A 786 18.75 35.51 8.09
CA LEU A 786 17.46 34.83 8.16
C LEU A 786 17.44 33.58 7.26
N LEU A 787 18.01 33.69 6.05
CA LEU A 787 18.17 32.55 5.15
C LEU A 787 18.98 31.41 5.76
N TRP A 788 20.05 31.74 6.50
CA TRP A 788 20.83 30.72 7.22
C TRP A 788 20.03 30.08 8.37
N VAL A 789 19.25 30.89 9.09
CA VAL A 789 18.37 30.39 10.16
C VAL A 789 17.33 29.43 9.59
N ASN A 790 16.56 29.85 8.59
CA ASN A 790 15.48 29.06 7.99
C ASN A 790 15.97 27.77 7.32
N LEU A 791 17.12 27.81 6.63
CA LEU A 791 17.63 26.65 5.88
C LEU A 791 18.43 25.67 6.74
N VAL A 792 19.34 26.18 7.57
CA VAL A 792 20.34 25.36 8.29
C VAL A 792 19.97 25.22 9.75
N THR A 793 19.82 26.34 10.46
CA THR A 793 19.59 26.33 11.92
C THR A 793 18.31 25.62 12.27
N ASP A 794 17.21 25.95 11.58
CA ASP A 794 15.87 25.39 11.79
C ASP A 794 15.63 24.13 10.96
N GLY A 795 16.25 24.02 9.78
CA GLY A 795 16.13 22.84 8.92
C GLY A 795 16.58 21.55 9.61
N LEU A 796 17.63 21.61 10.43
CA LEU A 796 18.15 20.46 11.19
C LEU A 796 17.15 19.95 12.26
N PRO A 797 16.69 20.77 13.23
CA PRO A 797 15.65 20.37 14.18
C PRO A 797 14.33 19.98 13.50
N ALA A 798 13.91 20.68 12.44
CA ALA A 798 12.70 20.34 11.68
C ALA A 798 12.80 18.93 11.09
N THR A 799 13.95 18.58 10.51
CA THR A 799 14.24 17.22 10.05
C THR A 799 14.25 16.23 11.21
N ALA A 800 14.80 16.60 12.37
CA ALA A 800 14.83 15.72 13.53
C ALA A 800 13.46 15.45 14.15
N LEU A 801 12.53 16.41 14.09
CA LEU A 801 11.12 16.23 14.50
C LEU A 801 10.39 15.17 13.65
N SER A 802 10.87 14.88 12.43
CA SER A 802 10.35 13.77 11.63
C SER A 802 10.53 12.39 12.29
N PHE A 803 11.48 12.27 13.23
CA PHE A 803 11.78 11.05 14.00
C PHE A 803 11.01 10.95 15.32
N ASN A 804 10.03 11.82 15.57
CA ASN A 804 9.23 11.73 16.79
C ASN A 804 8.49 10.38 16.89
N PRO A 805 8.43 9.78 18.09
CA PRO A 805 7.68 8.55 18.30
C PRO A 805 6.17 8.78 18.13
N ALA A 806 5.44 7.74 17.73
CA ALA A 806 3.99 7.80 17.57
C ALA A 806 3.28 8.00 18.93
N ASP A 807 2.16 8.73 18.91
CA ASP A 807 1.30 8.90 20.08
C ASP A 807 0.65 7.55 20.50
N ASN A 808 0.51 7.30 21.80
CA ASN A 808 -0.10 6.05 22.31
C ASN A 808 -1.58 5.85 21.93
N ASP A 809 -2.27 6.90 21.50
CA ASP A 809 -3.68 6.89 21.09
C ASP A 809 -3.87 7.06 19.57
N ILE A 810 -2.79 6.96 18.78
CA ILE A 810 -2.83 7.20 17.32
C ILE A 810 -3.87 6.31 16.59
N MET A 811 -3.99 5.05 17.01
CA MET A 811 -4.98 4.08 16.49
C MET A 811 -6.33 4.11 17.22
N LYS A 812 -6.54 5.03 18.17
CA LYS A 812 -7.82 5.23 18.86
C LYS A 812 -8.59 6.45 18.35
N ARG A 813 -7.92 7.31 17.56
CA ARG A 813 -8.51 8.49 16.93
C ARG A 813 -9.21 8.09 15.63
N GLN A 814 -10.26 8.84 15.27
CA GLN A 814 -10.95 8.68 13.99
C GLN A 814 -10.03 9.10 12.82
N PRO A 815 -10.26 8.60 11.60
CA PRO A 815 -9.55 9.07 10.42
C PRO A 815 -9.74 10.57 10.22
N ARG A 816 -8.68 11.23 9.77
CA ARG A 816 -8.69 12.65 9.42
C ARG A 816 -9.62 12.87 8.22
N LYS A 817 -10.38 13.97 8.22
CA LYS A 817 -11.17 14.34 7.05
C LYS A 817 -10.29 14.99 5.99
N ARG A 818 -10.64 14.81 4.71
CA ARG A 818 -9.89 15.40 3.58
C ARG A 818 -9.84 16.93 3.63
N ASP A 819 -10.87 17.57 4.19
CA ASP A 819 -11.00 19.02 4.31
C ASP A 819 -10.31 19.63 5.54
N GLU A 820 -9.75 18.81 6.44
CA GLU A 820 -9.09 19.30 7.66
C GLU A 820 -7.85 20.15 7.32
N ALA A 821 -7.80 21.35 7.90
CA ALA A 821 -6.70 22.29 7.70
C ALA A 821 -5.43 21.85 8.44
N LEU A 822 -4.26 22.18 7.89
CA LEU A 822 -2.96 21.93 8.56
C LEU A 822 -2.83 22.74 9.85
N VAL A 823 -3.41 23.95 9.89
CA VAL A 823 -3.40 24.85 11.04
C VAL A 823 -4.83 25.22 11.42
N ASP A 824 -5.29 24.73 12.57
CA ASP A 824 -6.60 25.09 13.14
C ASP A 824 -6.54 26.46 13.86
N GLY A 825 -7.70 27.08 14.12
CA GLY A 825 -7.78 28.45 14.65
C GLY A 825 -7.07 28.66 16.00
N TRP A 826 -7.21 27.70 16.94
CA TRP A 826 -6.47 27.74 18.22
C TRP A 826 -4.96 27.64 18.00
N LEU A 827 -4.58 26.75 17.10
CA LEU A 827 -3.19 26.47 16.79
C LEU A 827 -2.52 27.69 16.13
N PHE A 828 -3.22 28.34 15.20
CA PHE A 828 -2.82 29.62 14.61
C PHE A 828 -2.62 30.70 15.67
N PHE A 829 -3.56 30.83 16.62
CA PHE A 829 -3.41 31.80 17.72
C PHE A 829 -2.17 31.52 18.57
N ARG A 830 -1.91 30.26 18.91
CA ARG A 830 -0.71 29.87 19.66
C ARG A 830 0.58 30.28 18.94
N TYR A 831 0.69 30.04 17.64
CA TYR A 831 1.87 30.45 16.86
C TYR A 831 1.98 31.95 16.68
N MET A 832 0.87 32.66 16.58
CA MET A 832 0.89 34.12 16.61
C MET A 832 1.46 34.64 17.92
N VAL A 833 1.15 34.03 19.07
CA VAL A 833 1.73 34.42 20.36
C VAL A 833 3.22 34.11 20.43
N ILE A 834 3.64 32.90 20.03
CA ILE A 834 5.05 32.48 20.04
C ILE A 834 5.87 33.34 19.08
N GLY A 835 5.44 33.47 17.82
CA GLY A 835 6.12 34.31 16.83
C GLY A 835 6.16 35.78 17.25
N THR A 836 5.07 36.32 17.82
CA THR A 836 5.11 37.70 18.35
C THR A 836 6.13 37.84 19.48
N TYR A 837 6.26 36.84 20.35
CA TYR A 837 7.30 36.84 21.38
C TYR A 837 8.70 36.80 20.77
N VAL A 838 8.95 35.92 19.80
CA VAL A 838 10.24 35.80 19.10
C VAL A 838 10.63 37.14 18.49
N GLY A 839 9.73 37.73 17.68
CA GLY A 839 10.01 39.01 17.02
C GLY A 839 10.13 40.20 17.97
N ALA A 840 9.42 40.20 19.10
CA ALA A 840 9.61 41.22 20.13
C ALA A 840 10.93 41.03 20.88
N ALA A 841 11.34 39.79 21.14
CA ALA A 841 12.56 39.46 21.87
C ALA A 841 13.84 39.80 21.07
N THR A 842 13.86 39.51 19.76
CA THR A 842 14.97 39.88 18.86
C THR A 842 15.16 41.39 18.82
N VAL A 843 14.07 42.14 18.62
CA VAL A 843 14.07 43.61 18.58
C VAL A 843 14.42 44.21 19.94
N ALA A 844 13.93 43.61 21.04
CA ALA A 844 14.29 44.03 22.39
C ALA A 844 15.78 43.81 22.69
N GLY A 845 16.36 42.70 22.24
CA GLY A 845 17.79 42.44 22.34
C GLY A 845 18.63 43.45 21.55
N TYR A 846 18.20 43.77 20.33
CA TYR A 846 18.83 44.80 19.50
C TYR A 846 18.80 46.18 20.20
N ALA A 847 17.63 46.59 20.68
CA ALA A 847 17.46 47.86 21.40
C ALA A 847 18.22 47.87 22.74
N TRP A 848 18.27 46.74 23.45
CA TRP A 848 19.00 46.60 24.70
C TRP A 848 20.50 46.85 24.52
N TRP A 849 21.10 46.30 23.46
CA TRP A 849 22.52 46.50 23.17
C TRP A 849 22.85 47.99 22.94
N PHE A 850 22.00 48.73 22.22
CA PHE A 850 22.21 50.16 21.98
C PHE A 850 21.95 51.06 23.19
N MET A 851 20.96 50.71 24.02
CA MET A 851 20.45 51.61 25.06
C MET A 851 20.98 51.31 26.46
N PHE A 852 21.15 50.04 26.81
CA PHE A 852 21.32 49.62 28.20
C PHE A 852 22.58 48.80 28.46
N TYR A 853 23.22 48.25 27.43
CA TYR A 853 24.45 47.49 27.59
C TYR A 853 25.62 48.41 27.98
N SER A 854 26.38 48.02 29.01
CA SER A 854 27.40 48.88 29.62
C SER A 854 28.57 49.18 28.69
N GLU A 855 28.96 48.24 27.82
CA GLU A 855 30.00 48.47 26.81
C GLU A 855 29.41 48.95 25.46
N GLY A 856 28.10 49.13 25.38
CA GLY A 856 27.40 49.65 24.22
C GLY A 856 27.36 51.19 24.19
N PRO A 857 26.76 51.78 23.14
CA PRO A 857 26.70 53.24 22.94
C PRO A 857 25.84 54.02 23.96
N GLN A 858 24.96 53.34 24.71
CA GLN A 858 24.04 53.91 25.71
C GLN A 858 23.22 55.11 25.20
N ILE A 859 22.67 54.99 23.99
CA ILE A 859 21.85 56.04 23.38
C ILE A 859 20.39 55.95 23.82
N SER A 860 19.65 57.05 23.67
CA SER A 860 18.20 57.06 23.94
C SER A 860 17.41 56.40 22.80
N PHE A 861 16.22 55.86 23.12
CA PHE A 861 15.32 55.29 22.11
C PHE A 861 14.95 56.30 21.00
N TYR A 862 14.85 57.58 21.34
CA TYR A 862 14.56 58.64 20.38
C TYR A 862 15.68 58.80 19.34
N GLN A 863 16.95 58.70 19.76
CA GLN A 863 18.11 58.74 18.86
C GLN A 863 18.18 57.49 17.98
N LEU A 864 17.89 56.31 18.54
CA LEU A 864 17.86 55.03 17.80
C LEU A 864 16.80 55.04 16.67
N ARG A 865 15.62 55.59 16.94
CA ARG A 865 14.53 55.72 15.95
C ARG A 865 14.80 56.76 14.85
N HIS A 866 15.71 57.70 15.06
CA HIS A 866 16.02 58.76 14.11
C HIS A 866 17.42 58.60 13.51
N PHE A 867 17.87 57.35 13.34
CA PHE A 867 19.21 57.04 12.86
C PHE A 867 19.51 57.62 11.47
N HIS A 868 18.53 57.65 10.56
CA HIS A 868 18.66 58.27 9.22
C HIS A 868 19.00 59.77 9.27
N ARG A 869 18.63 60.45 10.37
CA ARG A 869 18.89 61.88 10.59
C ARG A 869 20.04 62.13 11.55
N CYS A 870 20.77 61.09 11.97
CA CYS A 870 21.83 61.19 12.97
C CYS A 870 22.85 62.29 12.62
N SER A 871 23.32 62.34 11.36
CA SER A 871 24.31 63.33 10.90
C SER A 871 23.81 64.78 10.97
N THR A 872 22.49 64.98 10.96
CA THR A 872 21.83 66.30 10.96
C THR A 872 21.27 66.71 12.31
N GLN A 873 20.81 65.75 13.12
CA GLN A 873 20.10 66.00 14.38
C GLN A 873 20.94 65.72 15.63
N PHE A 874 21.87 64.75 15.58
CA PHE A 874 22.67 64.32 16.72
C PHE A 874 24.13 64.03 16.31
N PRO A 875 24.87 65.00 15.74
CA PRO A 875 26.25 64.78 15.34
C PRO A 875 27.18 64.44 16.52
N GLU A 876 26.84 64.85 17.74
CA GLU A 876 27.63 64.67 18.96
C GLU A 876 27.81 63.22 19.42
N ILE A 877 26.89 62.31 19.06
CA ILE A 877 26.97 60.90 19.45
C ILE A 877 27.79 60.04 18.48
N GLY A 878 28.14 60.55 17.29
CA GLY A 878 28.92 59.82 16.29
C GLY A 878 28.13 58.73 15.55
N CYS A 879 27.69 59.03 14.33
CA CYS A 879 26.77 58.17 13.56
C CYS A 879 27.38 56.89 12.99
N GLN A 880 28.70 56.72 13.10
CA GLN A 880 29.41 55.53 12.62
C GLN A 880 28.97 54.25 13.36
N MET A 881 28.41 54.37 14.56
CA MET A 881 27.90 53.24 15.35
C MET A 881 26.81 52.43 14.66
N PHE A 882 26.08 53.03 13.70
CA PHE A 882 25.02 52.36 12.95
C PHE A 882 25.53 51.65 11.67
N SER A 883 26.82 51.78 11.35
CA SER A 883 27.42 51.21 10.13
C SER A 883 28.72 50.42 10.38
N ASN A 884 29.30 50.51 11.58
CA ASN A 884 30.53 49.82 11.95
C ASN A 884 30.25 48.51 12.72
N ASP A 885 31.25 47.97 13.40
CA ASP A 885 31.11 46.71 14.15
C ASP A 885 30.11 46.78 15.31
N SER A 886 29.75 47.98 15.81
CA SER A 886 28.69 48.15 16.81
C SER A 886 27.32 47.74 16.26
N ALA A 887 27.00 48.11 15.02
CA ALA A 887 25.77 47.69 14.36
C ALA A 887 25.73 46.17 14.16
N LYS A 888 26.87 45.57 13.79
CA LYS A 888 27.03 44.13 13.65
C LYS A 888 26.87 43.41 14.99
N ALA A 889 27.42 43.94 16.08
CA ALA A 889 27.31 43.37 17.42
C ALA A 889 25.83 43.34 17.89
N ALA A 890 25.11 44.46 17.76
CA ALA A 890 23.67 44.50 18.08
C ALA A 890 22.85 43.51 17.25
N SER A 891 23.13 43.44 15.94
CA SER A 891 22.51 42.46 15.04
C SER A 891 22.85 41.02 15.44
N THR A 892 24.09 40.77 15.90
CA THR A 892 24.53 39.45 16.35
C THR A 892 23.85 38.99 17.64
N VAL A 893 23.58 39.92 18.57
CA VAL A 893 22.77 39.64 19.77
C VAL A 893 21.34 39.27 19.38
N SER A 894 20.72 40.04 18.48
CA SER A 894 19.38 39.74 17.93
C SER A 894 19.34 38.37 17.25
N LEU A 895 20.32 38.06 16.39
CA LEU A 895 20.45 36.77 15.72
C LEU A 895 20.61 35.62 16.73
N SER A 896 21.42 35.81 17.76
CA SER A 896 21.65 34.77 18.77
C SER A 896 20.42 34.54 19.64
N ILE A 897 19.62 35.58 19.92
CA ILE A 897 18.31 35.44 20.59
C ILE A 897 17.37 34.61 19.73
N LEU A 898 17.28 34.90 18.42
CA LEU A 898 16.46 34.12 17.48
C LEU A 898 16.87 32.65 17.51
N VAL A 899 18.16 32.35 17.28
CA VAL A 899 18.67 30.97 17.26
C VAL A 899 18.39 30.24 18.57
N VAL A 900 18.65 30.85 19.73
CA VAL A 900 18.41 30.20 21.03
C VAL A 900 16.92 30.00 21.28
N ILE A 901 16.06 30.97 20.94
CA ILE A 901 14.60 30.81 21.04
C ILE A 901 14.15 29.64 20.18
N GLU A 902 14.62 29.53 18.94
CA GLU A 902 14.19 28.43 18.05
C GLU A 902 14.67 27.07 18.54
N MET A 903 15.86 26.95 19.13
CA MET A 903 16.28 25.69 19.75
C MET A 903 15.38 25.29 20.93
N LEU A 904 14.95 26.26 21.75
CA LEU A 904 13.99 26.03 22.83
C LEU A 904 12.57 25.76 22.31
N ASN A 905 12.21 26.37 21.18
CA ASN A 905 10.93 26.15 20.51
C ASN A 905 10.88 24.77 19.84
N ALA A 906 11.99 24.28 19.28
CA ALA A 906 12.12 22.93 18.75
C ALA A 906 11.89 21.87 19.84
N MET A 907 12.37 22.13 21.07
CA MET A 907 12.06 21.30 22.24
C MET A 907 10.55 21.28 22.51
N ASN A 908 9.91 22.45 22.52
CA ASN A 908 8.45 22.56 22.69
C ASN A 908 7.67 21.84 21.57
N ALA A 909 8.20 21.83 20.34
CA ALA A 909 7.60 21.19 19.18
C ALA A 909 7.62 19.65 19.23
N LEU A 910 8.29 19.03 20.22
CA LEU A 910 8.33 17.57 20.41
C LEU A 910 6.92 16.95 20.56
N SER A 911 5.96 17.71 21.06
CA SER A 911 4.55 17.30 21.11
C SER A 911 3.64 18.50 20.93
N SER A 912 2.53 18.30 20.24
CA SER A 912 1.49 19.32 20.10
C SER A 912 0.86 19.67 21.45
N SER A 913 0.56 18.68 22.27
CA SER A 913 -0.27 18.86 23.47
C SER A 913 0.36 18.33 24.75
N GLU A 914 1.33 17.42 24.69
CA GLU A 914 2.01 16.92 25.89
C GLU A 914 3.04 17.91 26.43
N SER A 915 3.17 17.91 27.75
CA SER A 915 4.14 18.71 28.47
C SER A 915 5.54 18.15 28.29
N LEU A 916 6.56 19.01 28.28
CA LEU A 916 7.95 18.56 28.38
C LEU A 916 8.24 17.78 29.68
N LEU A 917 7.41 17.97 30.72
CA LEU A 917 7.51 17.22 31.98
C LEU A 917 6.99 15.78 31.85
N THR A 918 6.06 15.52 30.94
CA THR A 918 5.48 14.19 30.71
C THR A 918 6.18 13.45 29.57
N LEU A 919 6.58 14.19 28.53
CA LEU A 919 7.32 13.68 27.39
C LEU A 919 8.74 14.26 27.39
N PRO A 920 9.73 13.53 27.93
CA PRO A 920 11.08 14.04 28.03
C PRO A 920 11.80 14.04 26.67
N LEU A 921 12.70 15.00 26.49
CA LEU A 921 13.48 15.22 25.24
C LEU A 921 14.24 13.98 24.77
N TRP A 922 14.72 13.15 25.69
CA TRP A 922 15.48 11.93 25.34
C TRP A 922 14.66 10.84 24.65
N LYS A 923 13.34 11.03 24.49
CA LYS A 923 12.52 10.19 23.61
C LYS A 923 12.86 10.40 22.13
N ASN A 924 13.40 11.56 21.75
CA ASN A 924 13.96 11.79 20.42
C ASN A 924 15.41 12.29 20.53
N MET A 925 16.36 11.35 20.49
CA MET A 925 17.79 11.70 20.53
C MET A 925 18.29 12.37 19.25
N MET A 926 17.61 12.17 18.12
CA MET A 926 17.93 12.92 16.90
C MET A 926 17.67 14.41 17.07
N LEU A 927 16.59 14.79 17.78
CA LEU A 927 16.30 16.19 18.07
C LEU A 927 17.38 16.82 18.94
N VAL A 928 17.84 16.11 19.97
CA VAL A 928 18.94 16.59 20.82
C VAL A 928 20.23 16.75 20.02
N TYR A 929 20.59 15.80 19.16
CA TYR A 929 21.75 15.93 18.29
C TYR A 929 21.61 17.08 17.29
N ALA A 930 20.42 17.29 16.72
CA ALA A 930 20.16 18.39 15.81
C ALA A 930 20.29 19.75 16.51
N ILE A 931 19.73 19.91 17.72
CA ILE A 931 19.87 21.14 18.52
C ILE A 931 21.35 21.41 18.84
N CYS A 932 22.09 20.39 19.29
CA CYS A 932 23.51 20.51 19.57
C CYS A 932 24.31 20.90 18.32
N LEU A 933 23.99 20.31 17.17
CA LEU A 933 24.64 20.61 15.89
C LEU A 933 24.30 22.03 15.42
N SER A 934 23.05 22.47 15.49
CA SER A 934 22.64 23.83 15.15
C SER A 934 23.34 24.87 16.02
N MET A 935 23.45 24.63 17.33
CA MET A 935 24.22 25.50 18.24
C MET A 935 25.71 25.50 17.92
N ALA A 936 26.30 24.34 17.60
CA ALA A 936 27.70 24.26 17.19
C ALA A 936 27.96 25.03 15.88
N LEU A 937 27.06 24.92 14.90
CA LEU A 937 27.14 25.67 13.64
C LEU A 937 26.97 27.18 13.87
N HIS A 938 26.10 27.58 14.80
CA HIS A 938 25.99 28.99 15.21
C HIS A 938 27.29 29.51 15.83
N PHE A 939 27.93 28.74 16.71
CA PHE A 939 29.26 29.12 17.24
C PHE A 939 30.32 29.18 16.14
N VAL A 940 30.31 28.27 15.17
CA VAL A 940 31.22 28.32 14.01
C VAL A 940 30.99 29.61 13.20
N LEU A 941 29.73 30.00 12.99
CA LEU A 941 29.37 31.25 12.31
C LEU A 941 29.90 32.48 13.08
N LEU A 942 29.82 32.47 14.42
CA LEU A 942 30.26 33.58 15.26
C LEU A 942 31.77 33.69 15.44
N TYR A 943 32.52 32.58 15.42
CA TYR A 943 33.94 32.57 15.81
C TYR A 943 34.91 32.27 14.65
N VAL A 944 34.42 31.95 13.45
CA VAL A 944 35.28 31.78 12.25
C VAL A 944 35.33 33.09 11.45
N PRO A 945 36.51 33.74 11.30
CA PRO A 945 36.63 35.07 10.68
C PRO A 945 36.08 35.17 9.25
N PHE A 946 36.19 34.10 8.45
CA PHE A 946 35.63 34.07 7.10
C PHE A 946 34.10 34.19 7.10
N LEU A 947 33.43 33.50 8.03
CA LEU A 947 31.96 33.51 8.13
C LEU A 947 31.46 34.82 8.77
N GLN A 948 32.22 35.42 9.68
CA GLN A 948 31.91 36.74 10.25
C GLN A 948 31.74 37.82 9.18
N GLY A 949 32.62 37.83 8.18
CA GLY A 949 32.53 38.76 7.05
C GLY A 949 31.32 38.50 6.15
N LEU A 950 30.99 37.23 5.90
CA LEU A 950 29.88 36.84 5.03
C LEU A 950 28.50 37.15 5.65
N PHE A 951 28.34 36.89 6.96
CA PHE A 951 27.08 37.07 7.68
C PHE A 951 26.96 38.39 8.44
N SER A 952 27.98 39.26 8.35
CA SER A 952 28.07 40.54 9.06
C SER A 952 27.87 40.40 10.57
N VAL A 953 28.56 39.44 11.20
CA VAL A 953 28.46 39.13 12.64
C VAL A 953 29.79 39.34 13.37
N VAL A 954 29.73 39.48 14.69
CA VAL A 954 30.88 39.71 15.59
C VAL A 954 30.83 38.69 16.74
N PRO A 955 31.96 38.17 17.24
CA PRO A 955 31.95 37.25 18.38
C PRO A 955 31.33 37.89 19.63
N LEU A 956 30.40 37.18 20.27
CA LEU A 956 29.77 37.62 21.51
C LEU A 956 30.64 37.31 22.73
N ASN A 957 30.62 38.22 23.70
CA ASN A 957 31.22 38.02 25.02
C ASN A 957 30.24 37.32 25.99
N TRP A 958 30.68 37.07 27.23
CA TRP A 958 29.88 36.33 28.20
C TRP A 958 28.64 37.10 28.71
N ASP A 959 28.72 38.43 28.85
CA ASP A 959 27.61 39.24 29.33
C ASP A 959 26.50 39.35 28.28
N GLU A 960 26.88 39.45 27.01
CA GLU A 960 25.96 39.38 25.87
C GLU A 960 25.28 38.00 25.80
N TRP A 961 26.03 36.91 25.99
CA TRP A 961 25.45 35.55 26.06
C TRP A 961 24.48 35.37 27.23
N GLN A 962 24.75 35.96 28.40
CA GLN A 962 23.79 35.94 29.51
C GLN A 962 22.50 36.65 29.14
N ALA A 963 22.58 37.81 28.50
CA ALA A 963 21.40 38.54 28.03
C ALA A 963 20.60 37.70 27.01
N VAL A 964 21.28 37.07 26.05
CA VAL A 964 20.67 36.14 25.09
C VAL A 964 19.89 35.04 25.82
N LEU A 965 20.52 34.32 26.76
CA LEU A 965 19.86 33.22 27.49
C LEU A 965 18.66 33.68 28.32
N VAL A 966 18.77 34.83 29.00
CA VAL A 966 17.70 35.38 29.86
C VAL A 966 16.51 35.82 29.02
N ILE A 967 16.75 36.44 27.86
CA ILE A 967 15.69 36.89 26.96
C ILE A 967 15.04 35.71 26.23
N SER A 968 15.79 34.65 25.92
CA SER A 968 15.26 33.49 25.19
C SER A 968 14.52 32.49 26.09
N ALA A 969 14.96 32.25 27.33
CA ALA A 969 14.41 31.21 28.21
C ALA A 969 12.88 31.24 28.47
N PRO A 970 12.20 32.41 28.57
CA PRO A 970 10.77 32.46 28.86
C PRO A 970 9.88 31.75 27.83
N ILE A 971 10.35 31.50 26.60
CA ILE A 971 9.57 30.84 25.55
C ILE A 971 9.07 29.44 25.96
N ILE A 972 9.86 28.70 26.75
CA ILE A 972 9.47 27.38 27.28
C ILE A 972 8.22 27.52 28.15
N PHE A 973 8.21 28.51 29.04
CA PHE A 973 7.09 28.71 29.96
C PHE A 973 5.85 29.26 29.25
N VAL A 974 6.04 30.13 28.27
CA VAL A 974 4.94 30.65 27.43
C VAL A 974 4.24 29.50 26.71
N ASP A 975 4.99 28.63 26.03
CA ASP A 975 4.39 27.53 25.29
C ASP A 975 3.79 26.46 26.21
N GLU A 976 4.43 26.15 27.33
CA GLU A 976 3.89 25.18 28.30
C GLU A 976 2.55 25.65 28.91
N ALA A 977 2.39 26.98 29.12
CA ALA A 977 1.12 27.57 29.51
C ALA A 977 0.04 27.42 28.43
N LEU A 978 0.40 27.63 27.16
CA LEU A 978 -0.50 27.46 26.01
C LEU A 978 -0.91 26.00 25.84
N LYS A 979 0.02 25.05 25.94
CA LYS A 979 -0.26 23.60 25.96
C LYS A 979 -1.21 23.20 27.10
N SER A 980 -1.01 23.78 28.29
CA SER A 980 -1.89 23.53 29.44
C SER A 980 -3.33 24.01 29.19
N ALA A 981 -3.50 25.15 28.51
CA ALA A 981 -4.81 25.65 28.10
C ALA A 981 -5.45 24.75 27.02
N GLU A 982 -4.66 24.29 26.04
CA GLU A 982 -5.10 23.38 24.98
C GLU A 982 -5.67 22.07 25.55
N ARG A 983 -4.92 21.44 26.47
CA ARG A 983 -5.34 20.20 27.16
C ARG A 983 -6.64 20.37 27.95
N LYS A 984 -6.87 21.55 28.55
CA LYS A 984 -8.04 21.79 29.41
C LYS A 984 -9.30 22.18 28.63
N TYR A 985 -9.16 22.98 27.58
CA TYR A 985 -10.31 23.65 26.94
C TYR A 985 -10.58 23.19 25.51
N PHE A 986 -9.58 22.70 24.78
CA PHE A 986 -9.70 22.44 23.33
C PHE A 986 -9.66 20.95 22.96
N MET A 987 -9.01 20.10 23.77
CA MET A 987 -9.08 18.65 23.56
C MET A 987 -10.41 18.06 24.07
N LYS A 988 -11.23 17.55 23.15
CA LYS A 988 -12.45 16.78 23.49
C LYS A 988 -12.05 15.50 24.23
N LYS A 989 -12.56 15.30 25.45
CA LYS A 989 -12.52 13.99 26.12
C LYS A 989 -13.24 12.97 25.24
N THR A 990 -12.50 12.06 24.63
CA THR A 990 -13.07 10.91 23.91
C THR A 990 -13.84 10.08 24.93
N PHE A 991 -15.17 10.11 24.85
CA PHE A 991 -16.03 9.24 25.66
C PHE A 991 -15.73 7.78 25.31
N ASN A 992 -15.27 7.00 26.29
CA ASN A 992 -15.30 5.55 26.24
C ASN A 992 -16.73 5.10 25.90
N ARG A 993 -16.97 4.62 24.68
CA ARG A 993 -18.09 3.70 24.45
C ARG A 993 -17.76 2.43 25.22
N GLN A 994 -18.64 2.04 26.14
CA GLN A 994 -18.52 0.82 26.92
C GLN A 994 -18.27 -0.39 25.99
N PRO A 995 -17.39 -1.34 26.38
CA PRO A 995 -17.31 -2.60 25.67
C PRO A 995 -18.67 -3.30 25.77
N VAL A 996 -19.19 -3.70 24.62
CA VAL A 996 -20.41 -4.48 24.49
C VAL A 996 -20.17 -5.85 25.14
N GLY A 997 -20.84 -6.09 26.28
CA GLY A 997 -21.30 -7.39 26.73
C GLY A 997 -20.28 -8.45 27.16
N GLU A 998 -19.69 -8.31 28.34
CA GLU A 998 -19.40 -9.49 29.16
C GLU A 998 -20.66 -9.86 29.94
N SER A 999 -21.32 -10.94 29.51
CA SER A 999 -22.43 -11.57 30.21
C SER A 999 -21.95 -12.24 31.50
N ASN A 1000 -21.76 -11.43 32.55
CA ASN A 1000 -21.54 -11.95 33.89
C ASN A 1000 -22.83 -12.60 34.41
N GLY A 1001 -22.88 -13.92 34.34
CA GLY A 1001 -23.85 -14.77 35.02
C GLY A 1001 -23.78 -14.55 36.53
N LYS A 1002 -24.65 -13.68 37.06
CA LYS A 1002 -24.92 -13.61 38.49
C LYS A 1002 -26.02 -14.59 38.86
N SER A 1003 -25.64 -15.56 39.67
CA SER A 1003 -26.52 -16.49 40.35
C SER A 1003 -27.55 -15.75 41.20
N VAL A 1004 -28.82 -15.99 40.89
CA VAL A 1004 -29.96 -15.56 41.70
C VAL A 1004 -30.04 -16.51 42.91
N ARG A 1005 -29.77 -16.00 44.11
CA ARG A 1005 -30.24 -16.61 45.36
C ARG A 1005 -31.60 -16.02 45.74
N PRO A 1006 -32.56 -16.83 46.21
CA PRO A 1006 -33.87 -16.34 46.60
C PRO A 1006 -33.85 -15.83 48.04
N LYS A 1007 -34.55 -14.73 48.31
CA LYS A 1007 -35.12 -14.37 49.63
C LYS A 1007 -36.59 -14.05 49.35
N LYS A 1008 -37.55 -14.88 49.76
CA LYS A 1008 -38.17 -15.02 51.11
C LYS A 1008 -38.70 -13.69 51.68
N GLU A 1009 -40.01 -13.76 51.88
CA GLU A 1009 -40.98 -12.80 52.47
C GLU A 1009 -41.44 -11.64 51.61
#